data_AF-A0A5N8YWH4-F1
#
_entry.id   AF-A0A5N8YWH4-F1
#
_cell.length_a   1.000
_cell.length_b   1.000
_cell.length_c   1.000
_cell.angle_alpha   90.00
_cell.angle_beta   90.00
_cell.angle_gamma   90.00
#
_symmetry.space_group_name_H-M   'P 1'
#
loop_
_entity.id
_entity.type
_entity.pdbx_description
1 polymer ?
#
loop_
_entity_poly.entity_id
_entity_poly.type
_entity_poly.pdbx_seq_one_letter_code
_entity_poly.pdbx_strand_id
1 'polypeptide(L)'
;MTISPQAVNSLLKSLDYVLERITPAQLDAWFRQGAMILQDNEEGGLAYFRVESNTSEQVLENLSSSLELDRVKPILLLYCLALTGGDIEVTESAELVHKGIGWVSEDRATTEGSRVFLPPVVDLYGSKDENFGWYKVVSTHQVAHLEFGSFLFQFALPSSSFQDRRTKRESIVLKQDGAVSVSTDSDLANSQSNTLSATDMGRYFALFSDRQLALDCFTLLEDGRLDNRVMVEYPGIKRIYQRVQTNALEKRPAMMEMPIRQAMVELLVRFSLEQYKGLMIPKGYTKAASVLAKIQRKLRDKRTNVEDTAEATLRAYDILSKIPNQEQPPEEWESQDFDEEEEFSEEELSELLDDLEKKSGDAEGQGDQEEYEASEDVDFRGDFKPEMVQTLNKMRSGRGEDGDGEEREITKEMLEELLKQSAEIDMEGDGVEGVENAGVFAQNLMKEAGMTPPSNRPGQGFGPMVHVEEQGGALEAREPKTYVYDEWDFRAKDYKPKWCVVREKMVDEGDAQFFSDSMRNYAGIINEVRRQFELVIPESFHKVRRQPDGDEFDLDASIEAMIDRRSGVTPSDKVYWFRNKQQRDVAVVFLLDMSASTAEAIDEGKTTSGEQDAPDDPVEYMMWLRSRREGLVRRHYKRIIDLEKEGVALLIQALESIGDTYGIYGFSGYGRENVEFYVIKDVDEHLSDAVKRRIDKISPLHATRMGPAIRHATTKLERQEAKTKLLFLISDGRPQDRGYSREGVEKEYAVHDTHMALLEARRNGITPFCLTVDKSGHDYLKAMCGDMSYEVLADIWTLPQRLPMLYKQLTV
;
A
#
# COMPACT_ATOMS: atom_id res chain seq x y z
N MET A 1 6.36 -16.26 51.82
CA MET A 1 5.87 -15.49 50.66
C MET A 1 5.72 -14.05 51.09
N THR A 2 6.76 -13.24 50.87
CA THR A 2 6.68 -11.79 50.96
C THR A 2 5.82 -11.32 49.79
N ILE A 3 4.55 -11.03 50.06
CA ILE A 3 3.61 -10.55 49.05
C ILE A 3 3.90 -9.06 48.86
N SER A 4 4.58 -8.68 47.78
CA SER A 4 4.74 -7.27 47.40
C SER A 4 3.44 -6.79 46.76
N PRO A 5 2.65 -5.90 47.40
CA PRO A 5 1.36 -5.46 46.86
C PRO A 5 1.51 -4.68 45.53
N GLN A 6 2.69 -4.11 45.29
CA GLN A 6 3.00 -3.35 44.08
C GLN A 6 3.17 -4.24 42.84
N ALA A 7 3.61 -5.49 43.03
CA ALA A 7 3.74 -6.46 41.95
C ALA A 7 2.38 -6.91 41.40
N VAL A 8 1.33 -6.91 42.22
CA VAL A 8 -0.04 -7.29 41.81
C VAL A 8 -0.59 -6.29 40.80
N ASN A 9 -0.42 -4.99 41.04
CA ASN A 9 -0.86 -3.95 40.11
C ASN A 9 -0.09 -4.02 38.78
N SER A 10 1.22 -4.28 38.87
CA SER A 10 2.09 -4.46 37.70
C SER A 10 1.66 -5.65 36.83
N LEU A 11 1.36 -6.78 37.47
CA LEU A 11 0.85 -7.98 36.82
C LEU A 11 -0.53 -7.77 36.16
N LEU A 12 -1.46 -7.12 36.86
CA LEU A 12 -2.81 -6.89 36.34
C LEU A 12 -2.82 -5.96 35.12
N LYS A 13 -1.90 -4.99 35.06
CA LYS A 13 -1.77 -4.08 33.92
C LYS A 13 -1.16 -4.72 32.68
N SER A 14 -0.29 -5.71 32.85
CA SER A 14 0.34 -6.43 31.74
C SER A 14 -0.42 -7.71 31.34
N LEU A 15 -1.45 -8.09 32.10
CA LEU A 15 -2.14 -9.37 31.94
C LEU A 15 -2.78 -9.51 30.55
N ASP A 16 -3.39 -8.45 30.02
CA ASP A 16 -4.02 -8.48 28.69
C ASP A 16 -2.97 -8.77 27.59
N TYR A 17 -1.84 -8.04 27.62
CA TYR A 17 -0.71 -8.25 26.71
C TYR A 17 -0.09 -9.64 26.83
N VAL A 18 -0.01 -10.19 28.04
CA VAL A 18 0.51 -11.54 28.28
C VAL A 18 -0.46 -12.60 27.78
N LEU A 19 -1.76 -12.44 28.02
CA LEU A 19 -2.80 -13.39 27.61
C LEU A 19 -3.01 -13.43 26.09
N GLU A 20 -2.67 -12.36 25.37
CA GLU A 20 -2.61 -12.38 23.90
C GLU A 20 -1.50 -13.31 23.35
N ARG A 21 -0.45 -13.59 24.14
CA ARG A 21 0.74 -14.33 23.67
C ARG A 21 0.88 -15.74 24.22
N ILE A 22 0.26 -16.04 25.37
CA ILE A 22 0.39 -17.32 26.06
C ILE A 22 -0.96 -17.80 26.62
N THR A 23 -1.14 -19.12 26.66
CA THR A 23 -2.36 -19.75 27.20
C THR A 23 -2.45 -19.62 28.74
N PRO A 24 -3.65 -19.77 29.35
CA PRO A 24 -3.82 -19.73 30.80
C PRO A 24 -2.98 -20.76 31.58
N ALA A 25 -2.64 -21.90 30.98
CA ALA A 25 -1.77 -22.90 31.60
C ALA A 25 -0.28 -22.47 31.58
N GLN A 26 0.14 -21.77 30.52
CA GLN A 26 1.48 -21.21 30.39
C GLN A 26 1.66 -19.95 31.24
N LEU A 27 0.58 -19.20 31.50
CA LEU A 27 0.58 -18.07 32.42
C LEU A 27 1.06 -18.45 33.82
N ASP A 28 0.68 -19.64 34.32
CA ASP A 28 1.15 -20.12 35.63
C ASP A 28 2.67 -20.35 35.63
N ALA A 29 3.24 -20.83 34.52
CA ALA A 29 4.68 -21.02 34.37
C ALA A 29 5.43 -19.67 34.35
N TRP A 30 4.95 -18.69 33.56
CA TRP A 30 5.49 -17.34 33.52
C TRP A 30 5.40 -16.64 34.89
N PHE A 31 4.25 -16.79 35.57
CA PHE A 31 4.00 -16.22 36.89
C PHE A 31 4.94 -16.80 37.96
N ARG A 32 5.15 -18.12 37.98
CA ARG A 32 6.07 -18.77 38.93
C ARG A 32 7.50 -18.27 38.76
N GLN A 33 7.94 -18.08 37.52
CA GLN A 33 9.28 -17.58 37.23
C GLN A 33 9.44 -16.12 37.65
N GLY A 34 8.44 -15.27 37.38
CA GLY A 34 8.39 -13.90 37.91
C GLY A 34 8.36 -13.84 39.43
N ALA A 35 7.64 -14.76 40.08
CA ALA A 35 7.56 -14.85 41.54
C ALA A 35 8.87 -15.30 42.20
N MET A 36 9.69 -16.11 41.51
CA MET A 36 11.05 -16.44 41.96
C MET A 36 11.97 -15.22 41.86
N ILE A 37 11.94 -14.52 40.71
CA ILE A 37 12.76 -13.31 40.51
C ILE A 37 12.38 -12.23 41.52
N LEU A 38 11.09 -12.07 41.84
CA LEU A 38 10.60 -11.14 42.85
C LEU A 38 11.09 -11.48 44.28
N GLN A 39 11.33 -12.76 44.58
CA GLN A 39 11.88 -13.18 45.87
C GLN A 39 13.37 -12.85 46.00
N ASP A 40 14.12 -12.93 44.90
CA ASP A 40 15.56 -12.64 44.87
C ASP A 40 15.86 -11.15 44.71
N ASN A 41 15.07 -10.43 43.90
CA ASN A 41 15.20 -9.00 43.63
C ASN A 41 13.82 -8.35 43.37
N GLU A 42 13.39 -7.47 44.28
CA GLU A 42 12.08 -6.81 44.20
C GLU A 42 11.96 -5.91 42.96
N GLU A 43 12.97 -5.11 42.62
CA GLU A 43 12.94 -4.25 41.42
C GLU A 43 12.94 -5.08 40.13
N GLY A 44 13.71 -6.18 40.10
CA GLY A 44 13.75 -7.11 38.97
C GLY A 44 12.43 -7.83 38.74
N GLY A 45 11.74 -8.25 39.81
CA GLY A 45 10.41 -8.86 39.72
C GLY A 45 9.33 -7.87 39.27
N LEU A 46 9.41 -6.61 39.72
CA LEU A 46 8.51 -5.54 39.26
C LEU A 46 8.70 -5.22 37.77
N ALA A 47 9.93 -5.20 37.27
CA ALA A 47 10.22 -5.03 35.85
C ALA A 47 9.75 -6.26 35.03
N TYR A 48 9.90 -7.47 35.56
CA TYR A 48 9.44 -8.70 34.92
C TYR A 48 7.93 -8.72 34.73
N PHE A 49 7.16 -8.40 35.77
CA PHE A 49 5.69 -8.34 35.68
C PHE A 49 5.18 -7.15 34.88
N ARG A 50 5.98 -6.11 34.63
CA ARG A 50 5.65 -5.04 33.67
C ARG A 50 6.03 -5.36 32.23
N VAL A 51 6.69 -6.50 31.98
CA VAL A 51 7.25 -6.88 30.68
C VAL A 51 8.29 -5.85 30.17
N GLU A 52 9.00 -5.21 31.10
CA GLU A 52 10.11 -4.28 30.79
C GLU A 52 11.48 -5.00 30.83
N SER A 53 11.50 -6.28 31.23
CA SER A 53 12.74 -7.05 31.35
C SER A 53 12.91 -8.03 30.18
N ASN A 54 14.12 -8.09 29.61
CA ASN A 54 14.49 -9.07 28.57
C ASN A 54 14.21 -10.52 29.01
N THR A 55 14.30 -10.81 30.32
CA THR A 55 13.97 -12.12 30.89
C THR A 55 12.48 -12.44 30.81
N SER A 56 11.61 -11.44 30.97
CA SER A 56 10.16 -11.63 30.86
C SER A 56 9.76 -11.87 29.42
N GLU A 57 10.30 -11.07 28.50
CA GLU A 57 10.08 -11.26 27.06
C GLU A 57 10.57 -12.64 26.59
N GLN A 58 11.76 -13.07 26.98
CA GLN A 58 12.28 -14.39 26.62
C GLN A 58 11.42 -15.54 27.18
N VAL A 59 10.87 -15.39 28.38
CA VAL A 59 10.01 -16.45 28.97
C VAL A 59 8.65 -16.46 28.30
N LEU A 60 8.04 -15.30 28.03
CA LEU A 60 6.80 -15.19 27.25
C LEU A 60 6.99 -15.80 25.87
N GLU A 61 8.10 -15.51 25.22
CA GLU A 61 8.43 -16.02 23.91
C GLU A 61 8.67 -17.54 23.92
N ASN A 62 9.35 -18.08 24.93
CA ASN A 62 9.53 -19.53 25.06
C ASN A 62 8.22 -20.26 25.35
N LEU A 63 7.29 -19.59 26.03
CA LEU A 63 5.98 -20.13 26.35
C LEU A 63 4.98 -19.94 25.21
N SER A 64 5.17 -18.93 24.35
CA SER A 64 4.30 -18.71 23.20
C SER A 64 4.43 -19.84 22.18
N SER A 65 3.30 -20.31 21.67
CA SER A 65 3.25 -21.26 20.56
C SER A 65 3.58 -20.60 19.22
N SER A 66 3.40 -19.28 19.13
CA SER A 66 3.62 -18.50 17.90
C SER A 66 5.05 -18.63 17.38
N LEU A 67 5.16 -18.63 16.05
CA LEU A 67 6.42 -18.76 15.33
C LEU A 67 6.52 -17.70 14.23
N GLU A 68 7.47 -16.79 14.41
CA GLU A 68 7.85 -15.76 13.44
C GLU A 68 8.69 -16.36 12.30
N LEU A 69 8.38 -15.96 11.07
CA LEU A 69 9.07 -16.43 9.87
C LEU A 69 10.57 -16.10 9.92
N ASP A 70 10.95 -14.90 10.32
CA ASP A 70 12.35 -14.43 10.36
C ASP A 70 13.31 -15.37 11.11
N ARG A 71 12.81 -16.06 12.14
CA ARG A 71 13.61 -17.02 12.92
C ARG A 71 13.91 -18.31 12.17
N VAL A 72 12.95 -18.76 11.38
CA VAL A 72 13.01 -20.04 10.66
C VAL A 72 13.36 -19.87 9.19
N LYS A 73 13.31 -18.64 8.67
CA LYS A 73 13.62 -18.24 7.31
C LYS A 73 14.95 -18.78 6.79
N PRO A 74 16.08 -18.74 7.53
CA PRO A 74 17.33 -19.32 7.04
C PRO A 74 17.25 -20.84 6.83
N ILE A 75 16.50 -21.54 7.68
CA ILE A 75 16.32 -23.00 7.59
C ILE A 75 15.35 -23.34 6.45
N LEU A 76 14.24 -22.60 6.33
CA LEU A 76 13.27 -22.76 5.26
C LEU A 76 13.87 -22.44 3.90
N LEU A 77 14.74 -21.43 3.79
CA LEU A 77 15.48 -21.13 2.57
C LEU A 77 16.32 -22.32 2.12
N LEU A 78 17.15 -22.87 3.01
CA LEU A 78 17.95 -24.06 2.71
C LEU A 78 17.07 -25.27 2.33
N TYR A 79 15.90 -25.39 2.98
CA TYR A 79 14.94 -26.44 2.69
C TYR A 79 14.33 -26.30 1.28
N CYS A 80 13.86 -25.10 0.91
CA CYS A 80 13.29 -24.82 -0.42
C CYS A 80 14.33 -24.95 -1.54
N LEU A 81 15.57 -24.48 -1.31
CA LEU A 81 16.69 -24.65 -2.25
C LEU A 81 17.01 -26.13 -2.46
N ALA A 82 16.96 -26.94 -1.40
CA ALA A 82 17.23 -28.38 -1.51
C ALA A 82 16.15 -29.13 -2.29
N LEU A 83 14.89 -28.69 -2.24
CA LEU A 83 13.78 -29.28 -2.98
C LEU A 83 13.82 -28.89 -4.47
N THR A 84 14.02 -27.62 -4.77
CA THR A 84 13.95 -27.13 -6.17
C THR A 84 15.23 -27.28 -6.97
N GLY A 85 16.39 -27.32 -6.31
CA GLY A 85 17.69 -27.35 -6.96
C GLY A 85 18.04 -26.07 -7.74
N GLY A 86 17.25 -25.00 -7.59
CA GLY A 86 17.47 -23.68 -8.20
C GLY A 86 17.55 -22.57 -7.14
N ASP A 87 17.89 -21.35 -7.58
CA ASP A 87 17.94 -20.18 -6.70
C ASP A 87 16.51 -19.71 -6.39
N ILE A 88 16.07 -19.96 -5.15
CA ILE A 88 14.78 -19.51 -4.62
C ILE A 88 15.02 -18.66 -3.39
N GLU A 89 14.30 -17.56 -3.31
CA GLU A 89 14.26 -16.68 -2.13
C GLU A 89 12.97 -16.92 -1.32
N VAL A 90 13.05 -16.80 0.01
CA VAL A 90 11.89 -16.88 0.91
C VAL A 90 11.66 -15.51 1.52
N THR A 91 10.47 -14.95 1.33
CA THR A 91 10.08 -13.59 1.74
C THR A 91 8.72 -13.61 2.46
N GLU A 92 8.36 -12.48 3.07
CA GLU A 92 7.08 -12.32 3.76
C GLU A 92 5.98 -11.94 2.75
N SER A 93 4.78 -12.52 2.90
CA SER A 93 3.61 -12.22 2.06
C SER A 93 3.16 -10.76 2.14
N ALA A 94 3.43 -10.06 3.25
CA ALA A 94 3.17 -8.62 3.38
C ALA A 94 3.89 -7.78 2.30
N GLU A 95 5.05 -8.23 1.80
CA GLU A 95 5.77 -7.52 0.73
C GLU A 95 4.95 -7.46 -0.58
N LEU A 96 4.16 -8.49 -0.89
CA LEU A 96 3.33 -8.51 -2.10
C LEU A 96 2.13 -7.56 -2.01
N VAL A 97 1.52 -7.47 -0.83
CA VAL A 97 0.42 -6.53 -0.57
C VAL A 97 0.93 -5.10 -0.68
N HIS A 98 2.10 -4.80 -0.11
CA HIS A 98 2.76 -3.49 -0.27
C HIS A 98 3.11 -3.15 -1.72
N LYS A 99 3.44 -4.15 -2.54
CA LYS A 99 3.71 -3.95 -3.97
C LYS A 99 2.45 -3.74 -4.81
N GLY A 100 1.27 -4.10 -4.30
CA GLY A 100 -0.02 -3.90 -4.97
C GLY A 100 -0.07 -4.58 -6.34
N ILE A 101 0.26 -5.87 -6.41
CA ILE A 101 0.33 -6.68 -7.66
C ILE A 101 -0.86 -7.66 -7.75
N GLY A 102 -1.98 -7.37 -7.11
CA GLY A 102 -3.19 -8.20 -7.18
C GLY A 102 -3.25 -9.35 -6.16
N TRP A 103 -2.31 -9.44 -5.22
CA TRP A 103 -2.48 -10.23 -3.99
C TRP A 103 -2.98 -9.31 -2.87
N VAL A 104 -4.02 -9.74 -2.15
CA VAL A 104 -4.75 -8.89 -1.19
C VAL A 104 -4.51 -9.33 0.26
N SER A 105 -4.07 -10.57 0.49
CA SER A 105 -3.92 -11.15 1.83
C SER A 105 -2.47 -11.18 2.31
N GLU A 106 -2.21 -10.58 3.46
CA GLU A 106 -0.90 -10.64 4.14
C GLU A 106 -0.65 -11.99 4.82
N ASP A 107 -1.70 -12.77 5.09
CA ASP A 107 -1.62 -14.02 5.84
C ASP A 107 -1.58 -15.28 4.97
N ARG A 108 -1.45 -15.13 3.65
CA ARG A 108 -1.53 -16.25 2.68
C ARG A 108 -0.21 -16.46 1.96
N ALA A 109 0.20 -17.73 1.86
CA ALA A 109 1.41 -18.09 1.14
C ALA A 109 1.17 -18.05 -0.37
N THR A 110 2.22 -17.78 -1.15
CA THR A 110 2.14 -17.76 -2.62
C THR A 110 3.54 -17.88 -3.22
N THR A 111 3.65 -18.15 -4.51
CA THR A 111 4.93 -18.19 -5.21
C THR A 111 4.88 -17.50 -6.58
N GLU A 112 5.99 -16.86 -6.92
CA GLU A 112 6.15 -16.08 -8.16
C GLU A 112 7.27 -16.63 -9.05
N GLY A 113 7.53 -17.94 -9.01
CA GLY A 113 8.61 -18.56 -9.79
C GLY A 113 9.97 -18.56 -9.07
N SER A 114 10.48 -17.37 -8.74
CA SER A 114 11.80 -17.19 -8.10
C SER A 114 11.73 -16.94 -6.60
N ARG A 115 10.53 -16.68 -6.08
CA ARG A 115 10.28 -16.32 -4.68
C ARG A 115 9.12 -17.11 -4.12
N VAL A 116 9.24 -17.51 -2.86
CA VAL A 116 8.18 -18.10 -2.06
C VAL A 116 7.84 -17.13 -0.94
N PHE A 117 6.60 -16.68 -0.92
CA PHE A 117 6.07 -15.76 0.06
C PHE A 117 5.32 -16.55 1.12
N LEU A 118 5.63 -16.30 2.40
CA LEU A 118 5.02 -16.99 3.54
C LEU A 118 4.50 -15.97 4.55
N PRO A 119 3.49 -16.33 5.36
CA PRO A 119 2.97 -15.47 6.43
C PRO A 119 4.07 -15.09 7.42
N PRO A 120 4.06 -13.86 7.96
CA PRO A 120 5.11 -13.39 8.87
C PRO A 120 5.07 -14.09 10.24
N VAL A 121 3.88 -14.49 10.69
CA VAL A 121 3.67 -15.17 11.99
C VAL A 121 2.63 -16.28 11.85
N VAL A 122 2.86 -17.41 12.50
CA VAL A 122 1.92 -18.54 12.56
C VAL A 122 1.69 -18.97 14.00
N ASP A 123 0.42 -19.09 14.38
CA ASP A 123 -0.01 -19.59 15.70
C ASP A 123 -1.23 -20.53 15.58
N LEU A 124 -1.12 -21.55 14.72
CA LEU A 124 -2.20 -22.50 14.45
C LEU A 124 -2.22 -23.69 15.40
N TYR A 125 -1.06 -24.07 15.94
CA TYR A 125 -0.87 -25.24 16.78
C TYR A 125 -0.27 -24.85 18.13
N GLY A 126 -0.53 -25.66 19.16
CA GLY A 126 -0.08 -25.38 20.53
C GLY A 126 1.42 -25.53 20.79
N SER A 127 2.24 -25.82 19.76
CA SER A 127 3.69 -25.96 19.88
C SER A 127 4.44 -25.39 18.68
N LYS A 128 5.62 -24.80 18.94
CA LYS A 128 6.50 -24.25 17.90
C LYS A 128 6.95 -25.29 16.89
N ASP A 129 7.17 -26.54 17.32
CA ASP A 129 7.56 -27.63 16.41
C ASP A 129 6.45 -27.98 15.43
N GLU A 130 5.19 -27.89 15.85
CA GLU A 130 4.02 -28.10 14.99
C GLU A 130 3.80 -26.92 14.05
N ASN A 131 3.92 -25.68 14.54
CA ASN A 131 3.88 -24.48 13.70
C ASN A 131 5.04 -24.46 12.68
N PHE A 132 6.23 -24.92 13.06
CA PHE A 132 7.34 -25.12 12.11
C PHE A 132 7.05 -26.26 11.13
N GLY A 133 6.39 -27.33 11.58
CA GLY A 133 5.86 -28.39 10.74
C GLY A 133 4.93 -27.85 9.66
N TRP A 134 4.03 -26.93 10.02
CA TRP A 134 3.13 -26.25 9.10
C TRP A 134 3.89 -25.41 8.08
N TYR A 135 4.85 -24.57 8.50
CA TYR A 135 5.68 -23.81 7.56
C TYR A 135 6.37 -24.70 6.53
N LYS A 136 6.88 -25.87 6.94
CA LYS A 136 7.45 -26.84 6.00
C LYS A 136 6.42 -27.36 5.01
N VAL A 137 5.20 -27.67 5.45
CA VAL A 137 4.12 -28.15 4.56
C VAL A 137 3.77 -27.09 3.54
N VAL A 138 3.50 -25.86 3.98
CA VAL A 138 3.19 -24.72 3.10
C VAL A 138 4.33 -24.45 2.12
N SER A 139 5.56 -24.36 2.63
CA SER A 139 6.74 -24.13 1.78
C SER A 139 6.92 -25.24 0.74
N THR A 140 6.68 -26.50 1.13
CA THR A 140 6.77 -27.65 0.20
C THR A 140 5.69 -27.57 -0.86
N HIS A 141 4.46 -27.19 -0.50
CA HIS A 141 3.37 -27.06 -1.45
C HIS A 141 3.64 -25.93 -2.46
N GLN A 142 4.07 -24.75 -2.00
CA GLN A 142 4.48 -23.64 -2.88
C GLN A 142 5.60 -24.04 -3.83
N VAL A 143 6.62 -24.71 -3.30
CA VAL A 143 7.75 -25.23 -4.08
C VAL A 143 7.30 -26.31 -5.08
N ALA A 144 6.32 -27.13 -4.73
CA ALA A 144 5.81 -28.18 -5.61
C ALA A 144 5.24 -27.61 -6.92
N HIS A 145 4.62 -26.43 -6.89
CA HIS A 145 4.18 -25.76 -8.12
C HIS A 145 5.33 -25.45 -9.09
N LEU A 146 6.50 -25.11 -8.54
CA LEU A 146 7.71 -24.82 -9.32
C LEU A 146 8.36 -26.11 -9.83
N GLU A 147 8.60 -27.06 -8.92
CA GLU A 147 9.30 -28.31 -9.22
C GLU A 147 8.52 -29.19 -10.20
N PHE A 148 7.20 -29.29 -10.03
CA PHE A 148 6.33 -30.12 -10.87
C PHE A 148 5.62 -29.34 -11.99
N GLY A 149 6.09 -28.11 -12.26
CA GLY A 149 5.83 -27.38 -13.50
C GLY A 149 4.42 -26.80 -13.65
N SER A 150 3.72 -26.46 -12.56
CA SER A 150 2.37 -25.88 -12.61
C SER A 150 2.30 -24.58 -13.42
N PHE A 151 3.37 -23.78 -13.40
CA PHE A 151 3.45 -22.52 -14.15
C PHE A 151 4.02 -22.69 -15.58
N LEU A 152 4.39 -23.91 -15.97
CA LEU A 152 4.99 -24.23 -17.27
C LEU A 152 3.98 -24.79 -18.28
N PHE A 153 2.68 -24.64 -18.02
CA PHE A 153 1.62 -25.08 -18.90
C PHE A 153 1.75 -24.49 -20.30
N GLN A 154 1.70 -25.37 -21.31
CA GLN A 154 1.68 -24.97 -22.72
C GLN A 154 0.41 -25.50 -23.38
N PHE A 155 -0.32 -24.60 -24.04
CA PHE A 155 -1.61 -24.94 -24.65
C PHE A 155 -1.48 -26.02 -25.74
N ALA A 156 -0.37 -26.03 -26.47
CA ALA A 156 -0.14 -26.93 -27.59
C ALA A 156 0.39 -28.32 -27.19
N LEU A 157 0.89 -28.49 -25.95
CA LEU A 157 1.41 -29.78 -25.50
C LEU A 157 0.26 -30.75 -25.20
N PRO A 158 0.28 -31.98 -25.74
CA PRO A 158 -0.78 -32.96 -25.52
C PRO A 158 -0.74 -33.52 -24.09
N SER A 159 -1.91 -33.88 -23.58
CA SER A 159 -2.05 -34.60 -22.31
C SER A 159 -1.48 -36.01 -22.39
N SER A 160 -0.88 -36.49 -21.30
CA SER A 160 -0.34 -37.85 -21.19
C SER A 160 -1.39 -38.88 -20.77
N SER A 161 -2.42 -38.42 -20.04
CA SER A 161 -3.40 -39.25 -19.34
C SER A 161 -4.80 -39.13 -19.92
N PHE A 162 -5.16 -38.01 -20.54
CA PHE A 162 -6.49 -37.75 -21.09
C PHE A 162 -6.47 -37.55 -22.60
N GLN A 163 -7.63 -37.69 -23.24
CA GLN A 163 -7.78 -37.32 -24.64
C GLN A 163 -7.87 -35.81 -24.78
N ASP A 164 -7.08 -35.20 -25.66
CA ASP A 164 -7.09 -33.74 -25.84
C ASP A 164 -8.45 -33.23 -26.36
N ARG A 165 -9.11 -32.37 -25.57
CA ARG A 165 -10.37 -31.69 -25.93
C ARG A 165 -10.18 -30.18 -26.11
N ARG A 166 -9.07 -29.60 -25.61
CA ARG A 166 -8.74 -28.15 -25.70
C ARG A 166 -8.92 -27.57 -27.10
N THR A 167 -8.25 -28.14 -28.11
CA THR A 167 -8.27 -27.64 -29.50
C THR A 167 -9.65 -27.74 -30.16
N LYS A 168 -10.42 -28.78 -29.82
CA LYS A 168 -11.80 -28.93 -30.31
C LYS A 168 -12.69 -27.84 -29.72
N ARG A 169 -12.59 -27.59 -28.42
CA ARG A 169 -13.36 -26.55 -27.72
C ARG A 169 -13.02 -25.16 -28.24
N GLU A 170 -11.74 -24.85 -28.42
CA GLU A 170 -11.29 -23.58 -29.02
C GLU A 170 -11.94 -23.34 -30.39
N SER A 171 -11.97 -24.36 -31.25
CA SER A 171 -12.60 -24.25 -32.57
C SER A 171 -14.11 -24.02 -32.53
N ILE A 172 -14.78 -24.37 -31.43
CA ILE A 172 -16.21 -24.13 -31.21
C ILE A 172 -16.43 -22.69 -30.74
N VAL A 173 -15.66 -22.24 -29.76
CA VAL A 173 -15.72 -20.87 -29.21
C VAL A 173 -15.45 -19.85 -30.31
N LEU A 174 -14.39 -20.03 -31.11
CA LEU A 174 -14.06 -19.15 -32.24
C LEU A 174 -15.17 -19.08 -33.31
N LYS A 175 -15.95 -20.16 -33.49
CA LYS A 175 -17.10 -20.16 -34.41
C LYS A 175 -18.31 -19.41 -33.85
N GLN A 176 -18.48 -19.40 -32.53
CA GLN A 176 -19.58 -18.71 -31.85
C GLN A 176 -19.37 -17.19 -31.81
N ASP A 177 -18.13 -16.72 -31.67
CA ASP A 177 -17.76 -15.29 -31.64
C ASP A 177 -17.75 -14.60 -33.02
N GLY A 178 -18.21 -15.28 -34.08
CA GLY A 178 -18.38 -14.66 -35.40
C GLY A 178 -17.10 -14.38 -36.19
N ALA A 179 -15.93 -14.82 -35.71
CA ALA A 179 -14.66 -14.76 -36.44
C ALA A 179 -14.55 -15.93 -37.43
N VAL A 180 -15.03 -15.76 -38.68
CA VAL A 180 -14.99 -16.83 -39.69
C VAL A 180 -14.05 -16.50 -40.86
N SER A 181 -13.01 -17.33 -41.04
CA SER A 181 -12.82 -18.09 -42.28
C SER A 181 -11.91 -19.30 -42.03
N VAL A 182 -12.47 -20.50 -42.21
CA VAL A 182 -11.70 -21.74 -42.30
C VAL A 182 -10.86 -21.69 -43.58
N SER A 183 -9.59 -21.33 -43.46
CA SER A 183 -8.56 -21.75 -44.40
C SER A 183 -7.84 -22.95 -43.82
N THR A 184 -7.76 -24.03 -44.60
CA THR A 184 -7.19 -25.34 -44.29
C THR A 184 -5.66 -25.36 -44.14
N ASP A 185 -5.04 -24.23 -43.79
CA ASP A 185 -3.62 -24.13 -43.47
C ASP A 185 -3.46 -23.96 -41.95
N SER A 186 -2.93 -25.00 -41.31
CA SER A 186 -2.64 -25.07 -39.86
C SER A 186 -1.75 -23.93 -39.36
N ASP A 187 -0.99 -23.31 -40.27
CA ASP A 187 0.06 -22.35 -39.93
C ASP A 187 -0.47 -20.91 -39.83
N LEU A 188 -1.64 -20.61 -40.43
CA LEU A 188 -2.25 -19.28 -40.41
C LEU A 188 -3.24 -19.08 -39.25
N ALA A 189 -3.86 -20.15 -38.74
CA ALA A 189 -4.77 -20.11 -37.60
C ALA A 189 -4.07 -19.72 -36.27
N ASN A 190 -2.81 -20.13 -36.10
CA ASN A 190 -1.97 -19.71 -34.96
C ASN A 190 -1.69 -18.20 -34.93
N SER A 191 -1.78 -17.50 -36.06
CA SER A 191 -1.51 -16.05 -36.13
C SER A 191 -2.68 -15.17 -35.67
N GLN A 192 -3.92 -15.69 -35.72
CA GLN A 192 -5.14 -14.96 -35.35
C GLN A 192 -5.73 -15.38 -33.99
N SER A 193 -5.40 -16.55 -33.43
CA SER A 193 -5.75 -16.85 -32.02
C SER A 193 -4.75 -16.24 -31.02
N ASN A 194 -3.50 -16.02 -31.45
CA ASN A 194 -2.48 -15.25 -30.70
C ASN A 194 -2.84 -13.77 -30.48
N THR A 195 -3.93 -13.26 -31.07
CA THR A 195 -4.40 -11.88 -30.83
C THR A 195 -5.34 -11.75 -29.62
N LEU A 196 -5.81 -12.85 -29.02
CA LEU A 196 -6.83 -12.80 -27.94
C LEU A 196 -6.29 -13.04 -26.53
N SER A 197 -5.09 -13.62 -26.35
CA SER A 197 -4.49 -13.77 -25.01
C SER A 197 -2.97 -13.79 -25.06
N ALA A 198 -2.33 -13.08 -24.12
CA ALA A 198 -0.87 -12.96 -24.08
C ALA A 198 -0.17 -14.18 -23.46
N THR A 199 -0.90 -15.09 -22.81
CA THR A 199 -0.36 -16.28 -22.11
C THR A 199 -1.13 -17.54 -22.50
N ASP A 200 -0.49 -18.70 -22.36
CA ASP A 200 -1.14 -19.99 -22.65
C ASP A 200 -2.27 -20.29 -21.65
N MET A 201 -2.09 -19.90 -20.38
CA MET A 201 -3.15 -19.99 -19.36
C MET A 201 -4.32 -19.06 -19.68
N GLY A 202 -4.07 -17.82 -20.11
CA GLY A 202 -5.14 -16.92 -20.51
C GLY A 202 -5.92 -17.45 -21.73
N ARG A 203 -5.21 -18.03 -22.71
CA ARG A 203 -5.85 -18.73 -23.85
C ARG A 203 -6.70 -19.92 -23.40
N TYR A 204 -6.24 -20.64 -22.38
CA TYR A 204 -6.96 -21.78 -21.81
C TYR A 204 -8.22 -21.34 -21.03
N PHE A 205 -8.13 -20.34 -20.16
CA PHE A 205 -9.28 -19.85 -19.40
C PHE A 205 -10.33 -19.16 -20.28
N ALA A 206 -9.93 -18.63 -21.44
CA ALA A 206 -10.87 -18.12 -22.45
C ALA A 206 -11.77 -19.19 -23.08
N LEU A 207 -11.51 -20.50 -22.86
CA LEU A 207 -12.36 -21.59 -23.35
C LEU A 207 -13.65 -21.79 -22.54
N PHE A 208 -13.77 -21.11 -21.40
CA PHE A 208 -14.85 -21.30 -20.43
C PHE A 208 -15.76 -20.07 -20.40
N SER A 209 -17.07 -20.29 -20.28
CA SER A 209 -18.05 -19.21 -20.13
C SER A 209 -18.00 -18.56 -18.75
N ASP A 210 -17.70 -19.37 -17.73
CA ASP A 210 -17.48 -18.95 -16.35
C ASP A 210 -16.00 -19.21 -16.02
N ARG A 211 -15.22 -18.14 -15.96
CA ARG A 211 -13.76 -18.22 -15.73
C ARG A 211 -13.44 -18.52 -14.27
N GLN A 212 -14.29 -18.08 -13.33
CA GLN A 212 -14.07 -18.31 -11.89
C GLN A 212 -14.22 -19.80 -11.58
N LEU A 213 -15.32 -20.41 -12.00
CA LEU A 213 -15.53 -21.85 -11.80
C LEU A 213 -14.42 -22.69 -12.47
N ALA A 214 -13.93 -22.26 -13.63
CA ALA A 214 -12.83 -22.94 -14.32
C ALA A 214 -11.50 -22.80 -13.57
N LEU A 215 -11.21 -21.63 -13.01
CA LEU A 215 -10.03 -21.38 -12.17
C LEU A 215 -10.08 -22.24 -10.90
N ASP A 216 -11.21 -22.26 -10.19
CA ASP A 216 -11.38 -23.07 -8.98
C ASP A 216 -11.20 -24.56 -9.28
N CYS A 217 -11.82 -25.06 -10.36
CA CYS A 217 -11.63 -26.44 -10.80
C CYS A 217 -10.17 -26.75 -11.15
N PHE A 218 -9.47 -25.80 -11.77
CA PHE A 218 -8.05 -25.96 -12.12
C PHE A 218 -7.17 -26.02 -10.88
N THR A 219 -7.33 -25.06 -9.98
CA THR A 219 -6.58 -24.98 -8.71
C THR A 219 -6.78 -26.24 -7.87
N LEU A 220 -8.02 -26.68 -7.66
CA LEU A 220 -8.31 -27.85 -6.82
C LEU A 220 -7.75 -29.15 -7.38
N LEU A 221 -7.80 -29.34 -8.70
CA LEU A 221 -7.25 -30.51 -9.36
C LEU A 221 -5.72 -30.47 -9.39
N GLU A 222 -5.12 -29.29 -9.60
CA GLU A 222 -3.68 -29.09 -9.57
C GLU A 222 -3.12 -29.35 -8.18
N ASP A 223 -3.72 -28.74 -7.15
CA ASP A 223 -3.34 -28.95 -5.76
C ASP A 223 -3.45 -30.41 -5.36
N GLY A 224 -4.50 -31.11 -5.81
CA GLY A 224 -4.68 -32.54 -5.59
C GLY A 224 -3.56 -33.37 -6.24
N ARG A 225 -3.14 -33.01 -7.46
CA ARG A 225 -2.01 -33.63 -8.16
C ARG A 225 -0.72 -33.41 -7.37
N LEU A 226 -0.46 -32.17 -6.95
CA LEU A 226 0.76 -31.78 -6.22
C LEU A 226 0.83 -32.40 -4.83
N ASP A 227 -0.24 -32.34 -4.05
CA ASP A 227 -0.35 -32.97 -2.72
C ASP A 227 0.01 -34.46 -2.80
N ASN A 228 -0.57 -35.16 -3.78
CA ASN A 228 -0.27 -36.58 -3.99
C ASN A 228 1.20 -36.79 -4.39
N ARG A 229 1.69 -35.99 -5.35
CA ARG A 229 3.06 -36.07 -5.83
C ARG A 229 4.08 -35.86 -4.71
N VAL A 230 3.90 -34.83 -3.90
CA VAL A 230 4.71 -34.50 -2.72
C VAL A 230 4.71 -35.67 -1.73
N MET A 231 3.54 -36.23 -1.41
CA MET A 231 3.45 -37.35 -0.47
C MET A 231 4.16 -38.63 -0.96
N VAL A 232 4.31 -38.81 -2.27
CA VAL A 232 4.96 -39.99 -2.86
C VAL A 232 6.46 -39.77 -3.09
N GLU A 233 6.89 -38.60 -3.56
CA GLU A 233 8.32 -38.28 -3.79
C GLU A 233 9.05 -37.92 -2.48
N TYR A 234 8.34 -37.34 -1.51
CA TYR A 234 8.89 -36.88 -0.23
C TYR A 234 8.27 -37.60 0.99
N PRO A 235 8.57 -38.90 1.22
CA PRO A 235 8.04 -39.65 2.36
C PRO A 235 8.33 -39.03 3.74
N GLY A 236 9.40 -38.23 3.85
CA GLY A 236 9.82 -37.60 5.10
C GLY A 236 8.84 -36.56 5.64
N ILE A 237 8.13 -35.82 4.76
CA ILE A 237 7.14 -34.82 5.19
C ILE A 237 5.73 -35.39 5.31
N LYS A 238 5.46 -36.54 4.68
CA LYS A 238 4.14 -37.18 4.57
C LYS A 238 3.32 -37.18 5.87
N ARG A 239 3.94 -37.56 7.00
CA ARG A 239 3.23 -37.62 8.30
C ARG A 239 2.73 -36.26 8.78
N ILE A 240 3.53 -35.20 8.59
CA ILE A 240 3.15 -33.84 8.96
C ILE A 240 2.12 -33.31 7.95
N TYR A 241 2.32 -33.59 6.66
CA TYR A 241 1.41 -33.22 5.58
C TYR A 241 -0.02 -33.74 5.81
N GLN A 242 -0.15 -35.05 6.06
CA GLN A 242 -1.44 -35.69 6.36
C GLN A 242 -2.12 -35.11 7.61
N ARG A 243 -1.32 -34.72 8.61
CA ARG A 243 -1.85 -34.08 9.82
C ARG A 243 -2.42 -32.69 9.52
N VAL A 244 -1.71 -31.89 8.72
CA VAL A 244 -2.18 -30.57 8.28
C VAL A 244 -3.43 -30.70 7.41
N GLN A 245 -3.47 -31.65 6.46
CA GLN A 245 -4.66 -31.93 5.66
C GLN A 245 -5.87 -32.35 6.52
N THR A 246 -5.65 -33.22 7.52
CA THR A 246 -6.73 -33.62 8.44
C THR A 246 -7.27 -32.43 9.22
N ASN A 247 -6.39 -31.54 9.71
CA ASN A 247 -6.81 -30.34 10.44
C ASN A 247 -7.54 -29.34 9.53
N ALA A 248 -7.11 -29.18 8.28
CA ALA A 248 -7.81 -28.37 7.29
C ALA A 248 -9.22 -28.93 7.02
N LEU A 249 -9.36 -30.26 6.94
CA LEU A 249 -10.64 -30.93 6.75
C LEU A 249 -11.61 -30.72 7.93
N GLU A 250 -11.10 -30.67 9.17
CA GLU A 250 -11.93 -30.45 10.37
C GLU A 250 -12.57 -29.07 10.41
N LYS A 251 -11.95 -28.07 9.77
CA LYS A 251 -12.48 -26.69 9.71
C LYS A 251 -13.49 -26.49 8.57
N ARG A 252 -13.68 -27.47 7.69
CA ARG A 252 -14.48 -27.31 6.48
C ARG A 252 -15.98 -27.16 6.77
N PRO A 253 -16.67 -26.26 6.06
CA PRO A 253 -18.12 -26.08 6.16
C PRO A 253 -18.89 -27.33 5.73
N ALA A 254 -20.12 -27.47 6.22
CA ALA A 254 -20.97 -28.61 5.91
C ALA A 254 -21.58 -28.50 4.50
N MET A 255 -21.38 -29.51 3.64
CA MET A 255 -21.89 -29.49 2.25
C MET A 255 -23.41 -29.31 2.14
N MET A 256 -24.18 -29.68 3.18
CA MET A 256 -25.65 -29.55 3.19
C MET A 256 -26.14 -28.09 3.33
N GLU A 257 -25.27 -27.18 3.78
CA GLU A 257 -25.59 -25.76 3.97
C GLU A 257 -25.30 -24.92 2.73
N MET A 258 -24.84 -25.55 1.64
CA MET A 258 -24.44 -24.89 0.41
C MET A 258 -25.40 -25.25 -0.75
N PRO A 259 -25.50 -24.37 -1.76
CA PRO A 259 -26.09 -24.70 -3.06
C PRO A 259 -25.43 -25.93 -3.72
N ILE A 260 -26.19 -26.68 -4.52
CA ILE A 260 -25.76 -27.96 -5.11
C ILE A 260 -24.44 -27.79 -5.88
N ARG A 261 -24.29 -26.77 -6.74
CA ARG A 261 -23.07 -26.58 -7.52
C ARG A 261 -21.86 -26.29 -6.62
N GLN A 262 -22.00 -25.39 -5.66
CA GLN A 262 -20.95 -25.08 -4.68
C GLN A 262 -20.57 -26.31 -3.84
N ALA A 263 -21.55 -27.10 -3.40
CA ALA A 263 -21.31 -28.35 -2.67
C ALA A 263 -20.55 -29.38 -3.52
N MET A 264 -20.79 -29.42 -4.83
CA MET A 264 -20.06 -30.30 -5.76
C MET A 264 -18.62 -29.79 -6.05
N VAL A 265 -18.35 -28.49 -5.90
CA VAL A 265 -16.98 -27.94 -5.90
C VAL A 265 -16.28 -28.26 -4.58
N GLU A 266 -16.95 -28.08 -3.44
CA GLU A 266 -16.46 -28.50 -2.11
C GLU A 266 -16.18 -30.02 -2.05
N LEU A 267 -16.92 -30.82 -2.80
CA LEU A 267 -16.63 -32.25 -2.97
C LEU A 267 -15.23 -32.49 -3.58
N LEU A 268 -14.81 -31.68 -4.58
CA LEU A 268 -13.46 -31.75 -5.15
C LEU A 268 -12.40 -31.33 -4.11
N VAL A 269 -12.69 -30.31 -3.29
CA VAL A 269 -11.84 -29.92 -2.15
C VAL A 269 -11.64 -31.12 -1.22
N ARG A 270 -12.72 -31.80 -0.83
CA ARG A 270 -12.67 -32.95 0.08
C ARG A 270 -11.93 -34.15 -0.50
N PHE A 271 -12.15 -34.46 -1.78
CA PHE A 271 -11.37 -35.49 -2.48
C PHE A 271 -9.88 -35.14 -2.55
N SER A 272 -9.54 -33.84 -2.67
CA SER A 272 -8.15 -33.38 -2.69
C SER A 272 -7.47 -33.51 -1.33
N LEU A 273 -8.24 -33.42 -0.26
CA LEU A 273 -7.81 -33.66 1.13
C LEU A 273 -7.88 -35.14 1.55
N GLU A 274 -7.99 -36.06 0.58
CA GLU A 274 -8.07 -37.52 0.78
C GLU A 274 -9.33 -38.02 1.53
N GLN A 275 -10.41 -37.23 1.61
CA GLN A 275 -11.70 -37.69 2.15
C GLN A 275 -12.56 -38.32 1.04
N TYR A 276 -12.76 -39.65 1.09
CA TYR A 276 -13.61 -40.39 0.13
C TYR A 276 -14.81 -41.11 0.77
N LYS A 277 -14.98 -40.99 2.09
CA LYS A 277 -15.97 -41.72 2.89
C LYS A 277 -16.90 -40.79 3.63
N GLY A 278 -18.15 -41.22 3.79
CA GLY A 278 -19.16 -40.52 4.59
C GLY A 278 -19.51 -39.15 4.03
N LEU A 279 -19.43 -38.98 2.70
CA LEU A 279 -19.69 -37.72 2.04
C LEU A 279 -21.18 -37.57 1.76
N MET A 280 -21.76 -36.46 2.21
CA MET A 280 -23.17 -36.14 1.97
C MET A 280 -23.33 -35.60 0.56
N ILE A 281 -24.08 -36.30 -0.29
CA ILE A 281 -24.24 -35.95 -1.70
C ILE A 281 -25.71 -35.92 -2.07
N PRO A 282 -26.16 -34.99 -2.93
CA PRO A 282 -27.54 -34.98 -3.37
C PRO A 282 -27.85 -36.20 -4.25
N LYS A 283 -28.92 -36.93 -3.94
CA LYS A 283 -29.35 -38.18 -4.60
C LYS A 283 -29.38 -38.11 -6.13
N GLY A 284 -29.70 -36.94 -6.68
CA GLY A 284 -29.77 -36.70 -8.12
C GLY A 284 -28.42 -36.67 -8.85
N TYR A 285 -27.30 -36.51 -8.13
CA TYR A 285 -25.98 -36.21 -8.68
C TYR A 285 -24.88 -37.19 -8.23
N THR A 286 -25.24 -38.33 -7.65
CA THR A 286 -24.30 -39.38 -7.22
C THR A 286 -23.40 -39.91 -8.34
N LYS A 287 -23.95 -40.08 -9.55
CA LYS A 287 -23.15 -40.43 -10.74
C LYS A 287 -22.11 -39.36 -11.06
N ALA A 288 -22.48 -38.08 -10.96
CA ALA A 288 -21.57 -36.96 -11.22
C ALA A 288 -20.41 -36.95 -10.20
N ALA A 289 -20.73 -37.14 -8.92
CA ALA A 289 -19.71 -37.27 -7.86
C ALA A 289 -18.75 -38.44 -8.11
N SER A 290 -19.25 -39.59 -8.56
CA SER A 290 -18.42 -40.75 -8.91
C SER A 290 -17.45 -40.44 -10.04
N VAL A 291 -17.93 -39.82 -11.13
CA VAL A 291 -17.08 -39.46 -12.27
C VAL A 291 -16.03 -38.41 -11.87
N LEU A 292 -16.38 -37.42 -11.04
CA LEU A 292 -15.42 -36.43 -10.50
C LEU A 292 -14.33 -37.11 -9.67
N ALA A 293 -14.68 -38.07 -8.80
CA ALA A 293 -13.72 -38.86 -8.04
C ALA A 293 -12.76 -39.65 -8.95
N LYS A 294 -13.30 -40.26 -10.02
CA LYS A 294 -12.49 -41.01 -11.02
C LYS A 294 -11.52 -40.09 -11.78
N ILE A 295 -11.97 -38.89 -12.19
CA ILE A 295 -11.13 -37.89 -12.86
C ILE A 295 -9.96 -37.50 -11.96
N GLN A 296 -10.24 -37.14 -10.70
CA GLN A 296 -9.21 -36.71 -9.76
C GLN A 296 -8.25 -37.83 -9.38
N ARG A 297 -8.72 -39.07 -9.26
CA ARG A 297 -7.83 -40.23 -9.03
C ARG A 297 -6.83 -40.44 -10.14
N LYS A 298 -7.20 -40.17 -11.39
CA LYS A 298 -6.32 -40.32 -12.53
C LYS A 298 -5.12 -39.35 -12.47
N LEU A 299 -5.30 -38.17 -11.88
CA LEU A 299 -4.23 -37.20 -11.61
C LEU A 299 -3.25 -37.65 -10.51
N ARG A 300 -3.54 -38.72 -9.77
CA ARG A 300 -2.62 -39.27 -8.76
C ARG A 300 -1.49 -40.09 -9.40
N ASP A 301 -1.54 -40.41 -10.70
CA ASP A 301 -0.41 -41.06 -11.37
C ASP A 301 0.80 -40.12 -11.38
N LYS A 302 1.96 -40.67 -11.03
CA LYS A 302 3.25 -40.01 -11.07
C LYS A 302 3.61 -39.39 -12.43
N ARG A 303 3.07 -39.90 -13.52
CA ARG A 303 3.42 -39.41 -14.86
C ARG A 303 2.61 -38.19 -15.29
N THR A 304 1.64 -37.77 -14.46
CA THR A 304 0.76 -36.67 -14.80
C THR A 304 1.47 -35.32 -14.72
N ASN A 305 1.15 -34.46 -15.69
CA ASN A 305 1.65 -33.09 -15.79
C ASN A 305 0.52 -32.07 -15.66
N VAL A 306 0.84 -30.79 -15.76
CA VAL A 306 -0.15 -29.70 -15.69
C VAL A 306 -1.12 -29.72 -16.89
N GLU A 307 -0.70 -30.24 -18.04
CA GLU A 307 -1.58 -30.46 -19.20
C GLU A 307 -2.67 -31.50 -18.91
N ASP A 308 -2.35 -32.53 -18.12
CA ASP A 308 -3.35 -33.50 -17.63
C ASP A 308 -4.34 -32.84 -16.68
N THR A 309 -3.88 -31.93 -15.82
CA THR A 309 -4.77 -31.12 -14.96
C THR A 309 -5.71 -30.28 -15.81
N ALA A 310 -5.20 -29.59 -16.84
CA ALA A 310 -6.04 -28.81 -17.75
C ALA A 310 -7.12 -29.67 -18.45
N GLU A 311 -6.77 -30.86 -18.92
CA GLU A 311 -7.75 -31.76 -19.52
C GLU A 311 -8.75 -32.33 -18.51
N ALA A 312 -8.33 -32.58 -17.26
CA ALA A 312 -9.22 -32.97 -16.17
C ALA A 312 -10.21 -31.85 -15.81
N THR A 313 -9.73 -30.60 -15.73
CA THR A 313 -10.53 -29.40 -15.47
C THR A 313 -11.62 -29.21 -16.52
N LEU A 314 -11.33 -29.42 -17.81
CA LEU A 314 -12.36 -29.36 -18.85
C LEU A 314 -13.53 -30.32 -18.58
N ARG A 315 -13.24 -31.53 -18.10
CA ARG A 315 -14.25 -32.56 -17.81
C ARG A 315 -15.02 -32.25 -16.54
N ALA A 316 -14.32 -31.82 -15.49
CA ALA A 316 -14.94 -31.38 -14.24
C ALA A 316 -15.87 -30.18 -14.47
N TYR A 317 -15.42 -29.19 -15.25
CA TYR A 317 -16.20 -28.02 -15.61
C TYR A 317 -17.45 -28.38 -16.42
N ASP A 318 -17.35 -29.27 -17.42
CA ASP A 318 -18.51 -29.71 -18.21
C ASP A 318 -19.60 -30.36 -17.34
N ILE A 319 -19.20 -31.04 -16.27
CA ILE A 319 -20.12 -31.62 -15.28
C ILE A 319 -20.73 -30.50 -14.42
N LEU A 320 -19.88 -29.67 -13.79
CA LEU A 320 -20.29 -28.68 -12.80
C LEU A 320 -21.12 -27.53 -13.38
N SER A 321 -20.78 -27.07 -14.59
CA SER A 321 -21.52 -26.01 -15.29
C SER A 321 -22.96 -26.42 -15.63
N LYS A 322 -23.22 -27.72 -15.83
CA LYS A 322 -24.57 -28.27 -16.07
C LYS A 322 -25.39 -28.49 -14.80
N ILE A 323 -24.78 -28.35 -13.62
CA ILE A 323 -25.47 -28.50 -12.33
C ILE A 323 -26.06 -27.15 -11.91
N PRO A 324 -27.35 -27.08 -11.53
CA PRO A 324 -27.98 -25.84 -11.05
C PRO A 324 -27.39 -25.42 -9.70
N ASN A 325 -27.23 -24.11 -9.51
CA ASN A 325 -26.77 -23.54 -8.24
C ASN A 325 -27.98 -23.13 -7.39
N GLN A 326 -28.55 -24.08 -6.67
CA GLN A 326 -29.74 -23.90 -5.83
C GLN A 326 -29.60 -24.70 -4.53
N GLU A 327 -30.19 -24.23 -3.44
CA GLU A 327 -30.27 -24.99 -2.19
C GLU A 327 -31.20 -26.21 -2.34
N GLN A 328 -30.90 -27.28 -1.59
CA GLN A 328 -31.70 -28.50 -1.61
C GLN A 328 -32.03 -29.01 -0.20
N PRO A 329 -33.27 -29.47 0.07
CA PRO A 329 -33.66 -29.94 1.39
C PRO A 329 -32.77 -31.09 1.90
N PRO A 330 -32.45 -31.16 3.20
CA PRO A 330 -31.58 -32.20 3.78
C PRO A 330 -32.02 -33.65 3.50
N GLU A 331 -33.32 -33.90 3.24
CA GLU A 331 -33.87 -35.23 2.95
C GLU A 331 -33.41 -35.81 1.60
N GLU A 332 -32.98 -34.95 0.69
CA GLU A 332 -32.49 -35.33 -0.65
C GLU A 332 -30.99 -35.62 -0.68
N TRP A 333 -30.31 -35.54 0.47
CA TRP A 333 -28.90 -35.87 0.62
C TRP A 333 -28.73 -37.30 1.13
N GLU A 334 -27.74 -38.00 0.61
CA GLU A 334 -27.38 -39.34 1.06
C GLU A 334 -25.87 -39.45 1.28
N SER A 335 -25.48 -40.25 2.28
CA SER A 335 -24.07 -40.55 2.54
C SER A 335 -23.59 -41.56 1.52
N GLN A 336 -22.55 -41.20 0.77
CA GLN A 336 -21.93 -42.07 -0.23
C GLN A 336 -20.43 -42.20 0.03
N ASP A 337 -19.91 -43.40 -0.23
CA ASP A 337 -18.48 -43.73 -0.20
C ASP A 337 -17.99 -43.94 -1.63
N PHE A 338 -16.80 -43.45 -1.95
CA PHE A 338 -16.26 -43.49 -3.30
C PHE A 338 -15.05 -44.41 -3.45
N ASP A 339 -14.75 -45.30 -2.51
CA ASP A 339 -13.50 -46.08 -2.47
C ASP A 339 -13.19 -46.96 -3.70
N GLU A 340 -14.11 -47.12 -4.66
CA GLU A 340 -13.98 -48.04 -5.79
C GLU A 340 -12.89 -47.60 -6.80
N GLU A 341 -11.90 -48.46 -7.05
CA GLU A 341 -10.78 -48.23 -7.99
C GLU A 341 -11.18 -48.44 -9.46
N GLU A 342 -12.38 -48.02 -9.86
CA GLU A 342 -12.77 -48.06 -11.27
C GLU A 342 -12.05 -46.96 -12.07
N GLU A 343 -11.54 -47.32 -13.24
CA GLU A 343 -10.90 -46.37 -14.15
C GLU A 343 -11.94 -45.46 -14.81
N PHE A 344 -11.56 -44.20 -15.00
CA PHE A 344 -12.36 -43.23 -15.74
C PHE A 344 -12.50 -43.64 -17.22
N SER A 345 -13.73 -43.61 -17.76
CA SER A 345 -14.01 -43.82 -19.18
C SER A 345 -14.70 -42.61 -19.83
N GLU A 346 -14.33 -42.31 -21.08
CA GLU A 346 -14.95 -41.21 -21.85
C GLU A 346 -16.42 -41.50 -22.21
N GLU A 347 -16.78 -42.77 -22.35
CA GLU A 347 -18.16 -43.20 -22.63
C GLU A 347 -19.08 -42.88 -21.45
N GLU A 348 -18.64 -43.19 -20.22
CA GLU A 348 -19.37 -42.86 -18.98
C GLU A 348 -19.56 -41.34 -18.81
N LEU A 349 -18.54 -40.54 -19.15
CA LEU A 349 -18.64 -39.09 -19.14
C LEU A 349 -19.69 -38.59 -20.15
N SER A 350 -19.69 -39.12 -21.37
CA SER A 350 -20.65 -38.72 -22.40
C SER A 350 -22.09 -39.06 -21.98
N GLU A 351 -22.32 -40.26 -21.44
CA GLU A 351 -23.64 -40.65 -20.94
C GLU A 351 -24.11 -39.75 -19.79
N LEU A 352 -23.20 -39.40 -18.86
CA LEU A 352 -23.50 -38.49 -17.77
C LEU A 352 -23.87 -37.09 -18.26
N LEU A 353 -23.12 -36.55 -19.23
CA LEU A 353 -23.38 -35.21 -19.77
C LEU A 353 -24.72 -35.14 -20.50
N ASP A 354 -25.13 -36.21 -21.19
CA ASP A 354 -26.45 -36.32 -21.82
C ASP A 354 -27.57 -36.42 -20.77
N ASP A 355 -27.35 -37.15 -19.68
CA ASP A 355 -28.29 -37.26 -18.55
C ASP A 355 -28.47 -35.90 -17.84
N LEU A 356 -27.37 -35.15 -17.64
CA LEU A 356 -27.39 -33.82 -17.02
C LEU A 356 -28.08 -32.78 -17.92
N GLU A 357 -27.86 -32.82 -19.24
CA GLU A 357 -28.47 -31.89 -20.19
C GLU A 357 -29.99 -32.05 -20.27
N LYS A 358 -30.49 -33.29 -20.17
CA LYS A 358 -31.93 -33.55 -20.06
C LYS A 358 -32.50 -32.97 -18.76
N LYS A 359 -31.78 -33.14 -17.64
CA LYS A 359 -32.20 -32.61 -16.34
C LYS A 359 -32.16 -31.08 -16.29
N SER A 360 -31.17 -30.44 -16.89
CA SER A 360 -31.07 -28.98 -16.93
C SER A 360 -32.20 -28.37 -17.76
N GLY A 361 -32.54 -28.98 -18.91
CA GLY A 361 -33.66 -28.54 -19.75
C GLY A 361 -35.04 -28.64 -19.08
N ASP A 362 -35.21 -29.57 -18.14
CA ASP A 362 -36.44 -29.68 -17.33
C ASP A 362 -36.46 -28.70 -16.13
N ALA A 363 -35.29 -28.20 -15.70
CA ALA A 363 -35.12 -27.33 -14.53
C ALA A 363 -35.16 -25.81 -14.83
N GLU A 364 -35.04 -25.39 -16.10
CA GLU A 364 -35.12 -23.98 -16.53
C GLU A 364 -36.47 -23.28 -16.22
N GLY A 365 -37.44 -23.99 -15.64
CA GLY A 365 -38.77 -23.46 -15.30
C GLY A 365 -39.11 -23.25 -13.83
N GLN A 366 -38.30 -23.72 -12.86
CA GLN A 366 -38.68 -23.70 -11.43
C GLN A 366 -37.48 -23.54 -10.48
N GLY A 367 -37.10 -22.31 -10.15
CA GLY A 367 -36.18 -21.99 -9.04
C GLY A 367 -35.42 -20.68 -9.26
N ASP A 368 -35.24 -19.89 -8.20
CA ASP A 368 -34.29 -18.77 -8.20
C ASP A 368 -32.87 -19.38 -8.13
N GLN A 369 -32.06 -19.21 -9.19
CA GLN A 369 -30.66 -19.65 -9.21
C GLN A 369 -29.80 -18.60 -8.49
N GLU A 370 -28.96 -19.05 -7.57
CA GLU A 370 -27.98 -18.19 -6.92
C GLU A 370 -26.73 -18.05 -7.78
N GLU A 371 -26.04 -16.92 -7.65
CA GLU A 371 -24.74 -16.70 -8.30
C GLU A 371 -23.69 -17.63 -7.67
N TYR A 372 -22.73 -18.09 -8.47
CA TYR A 372 -21.67 -18.96 -7.97
C TYR A 372 -20.68 -18.12 -7.18
N GLU A 373 -20.42 -18.51 -5.92
CA GLU A 373 -19.38 -17.94 -5.07
C GLU A 373 -18.23 -18.95 -4.98
N ALA A 374 -17.00 -18.45 -5.01
CA ALA A 374 -15.80 -19.28 -4.92
C ALA A 374 -15.75 -20.02 -3.57
N SER A 375 -15.31 -21.27 -3.58
CA SER A 375 -15.18 -22.07 -2.36
C SER A 375 -14.11 -21.50 -1.43
N GLU A 376 -14.29 -21.65 -0.11
CA GLU A 376 -13.24 -21.30 0.85
C GLU A 376 -11.93 -22.03 0.54
N ASP A 377 -10.84 -21.28 0.45
CA ASP A 377 -9.52 -21.84 0.15
C ASP A 377 -9.00 -22.75 1.25
N VAL A 378 -7.97 -23.55 0.92
CA VAL A 378 -7.31 -24.43 1.90
C VAL A 378 -6.16 -23.67 2.58
N ASP A 379 -6.24 -23.48 3.91
CA ASP A 379 -5.27 -22.70 4.73
C ASP A 379 -3.80 -22.89 4.35
N PHE A 380 -3.35 -24.13 4.10
CA PHE A 380 -1.93 -24.44 3.86
C PHE A 380 -1.50 -24.34 2.39
N ARG A 381 -2.45 -24.23 1.45
CA ARG A 381 -2.17 -24.21 0.01
C ARG A 381 -1.93 -22.80 -0.53
N GLY A 382 -2.40 -21.77 0.18
CA GLY A 382 -2.13 -20.39 -0.18
C GLY A 382 -2.83 -19.93 -1.46
N ASP A 383 -2.33 -18.88 -2.09
CA ASP A 383 -2.86 -18.31 -3.33
C ASP A 383 -2.13 -18.87 -4.54
N PHE A 384 -2.87 -19.50 -5.44
CA PHE A 384 -2.36 -19.98 -6.71
C PHE A 384 -2.88 -19.11 -7.86
N LYS A 385 -1.97 -18.37 -8.51
CA LYS A 385 -2.28 -17.41 -9.59
C LYS A 385 -1.52 -17.75 -10.89
N PRO A 386 -1.90 -18.83 -11.60
CA PRO A 386 -1.14 -19.35 -12.74
C PRO A 386 -1.02 -18.38 -13.92
N GLU A 387 -2.08 -17.65 -14.27
CA GLU A 387 -2.08 -16.68 -15.39
C GLU A 387 -1.15 -15.51 -15.09
N MET A 388 -1.21 -14.96 -13.89
CA MET A 388 -0.37 -13.84 -13.46
C MET A 388 1.11 -14.22 -13.42
N VAL A 389 1.45 -15.37 -12.84
CA VAL A 389 2.84 -15.85 -12.78
C VAL A 389 3.39 -16.15 -14.18
N GLN A 390 2.59 -16.73 -15.07
CA GLN A 390 3.01 -16.94 -16.46
C GLN A 390 3.25 -15.61 -17.20
N THR A 391 2.42 -14.60 -16.93
CA THR A 391 2.58 -13.25 -17.48
C THR A 391 3.89 -12.61 -16.99
N LEU A 392 4.16 -12.67 -15.69
CA LEU A 392 5.41 -12.20 -15.06
C LEU A 392 6.65 -12.87 -15.65
N ASN A 393 6.62 -14.20 -15.77
CA ASN A 393 7.72 -14.97 -16.35
C ASN A 393 7.96 -14.62 -17.82
N LYS A 394 6.91 -14.41 -18.61
CA LYS A 394 7.02 -13.98 -20.01
C LYS A 394 7.65 -12.59 -20.13
N MET A 395 7.28 -11.66 -19.25
CA MET A 395 7.89 -10.33 -19.20
C MET A 395 9.37 -10.37 -18.77
N ARG A 396 9.74 -11.24 -17.84
CA ARG A 396 11.14 -11.43 -17.40
C ARG A 396 12.01 -12.12 -18.47
N SER A 397 11.46 -13.07 -19.22
CA SER A 397 12.19 -13.91 -20.18
C SER A 397 12.54 -13.21 -21.50
N GLY A 398 11.80 -12.16 -21.89
CA GLY A 398 12.10 -11.32 -23.07
C GLY A 398 13.42 -10.54 -23.02
N ARG A 399 14.30 -10.84 -22.05
CA ARG A 399 15.63 -10.22 -21.83
C ARG A 399 16.82 -11.12 -22.21
N GLY A 400 16.62 -12.38 -22.61
CA GLY A 400 17.71 -13.33 -22.87
C GLY A 400 18.21 -13.38 -24.32
N GLU A 401 19.49 -13.06 -24.52
CA GLU A 401 20.44 -13.35 -25.61
C GLU A 401 19.94 -13.83 -27.01
N ASP A 402 20.31 -13.06 -28.04
CA ASP A 402 20.51 -13.45 -29.46
C ASP A 402 19.64 -14.61 -29.98
N GLY A 403 18.42 -14.30 -30.43
CA GLY A 403 17.56 -15.20 -31.19
C GLY A 403 16.64 -14.43 -32.12
N ASP A 404 16.75 -14.69 -33.42
CA ASP A 404 16.07 -14.04 -34.55
C ASP A 404 14.55 -14.39 -34.61
N GLY A 405 13.82 -14.13 -33.52
CA GLY A 405 12.38 -14.35 -33.40
C GLY A 405 11.64 -13.06 -33.03
N GLU A 406 10.63 -12.68 -33.81
CA GLU A 406 9.71 -11.58 -33.51
C GLU A 406 8.85 -11.90 -32.25
N GLU A 407 9.45 -11.88 -31.05
CA GLU A 407 8.68 -11.96 -29.80
C GLU A 407 8.15 -10.56 -29.45
N ARG A 408 6.83 -10.39 -29.54
CA ARG A 408 6.13 -9.12 -29.28
C ARG A 408 6.20 -8.77 -27.79
N GLU A 409 6.76 -7.61 -27.45
CA GLU A 409 6.72 -7.03 -26.11
C GLU A 409 5.27 -6.82 -25.63
N ILE A 410 4.98 -7.18 -24.38
CA ILE A 410 3.66 -6.96 -23.77
C ILE A 410 3.47 -5.46 -23.48
N THR A 411 2.57 -4.80 -24.22
CA THR A 411 2.21 -3.38 -24.01
C THR A 411 1.36 -3.16 -22.75
N LYS A 412 1.37 -1.94 -22.20
CA LYS A 412 0.59 -1.58 -21.00
C LYS A 412 -0.91 -1.76 -21.22
N GLU A 413 -1.41 -1.35 -22.38
CA GLU A 413 -2.84 -1.47 -22.71
C GLU A 413 -3.29 -2.93 -22.79
N MET A 414 -2.47 -3.80 -23.39
CA MET A 414 -2.73 -5.23 -23.42
C MET A 414 -2.69 -5.84 -22.01
N LEU A 415 -1.78 -5.38 -21.15
CA LEU A 415 -1.72 -5.85 -19.76
C LEU A 415 -2.95 -5.41 -18.94
N GLU A 416 -3.39 -4.16 -19.09
CA GLU A 416 -4.63 -3.67 -18.46
C GLU A 416 -5.86 -4.47 -18.92
N GLU A 417 -5.93 -4.83 -20.21
CA GLU A 417 -7.01 -5.66 -20.75
C GLU A 417 -6.98 -7.09 -20.19
N LEU A 418 -5.79 -7.69 -20.05
CA LEU A 418 -5.64 -9.01 -19.42
C LEU A 418 -6.09 -8.99 -17.96
N LEU A 419 -5.65 -8.00 -17.18
CA LEU A 419 -6.02 -7.88 -15.75
C LEU A 419 -7.53 -7.71 -15.59
N LYS A 420 -8.20 -6.98 -16.51
CA LYS A 420 -9.66 -6.83 -16.49
C LYS A 420 -10.41 -8.13 -16.78
N GLN A 421 -9.81 -9.03 -17.53
CA GLN A 421 -10.41 -10.31 -17.93
C GLN A 421 -9.97 -11.49 -17.04
N SER A 422 -9.00 -11.29 -16.15
CA SER A 422 -8.48 -12.34 -15.28
C SER A 422 -9.46 -12.61 -14.14
N ALA A 423 -9.72 -13.89 -13.89
CA ALA A 423 -10.51 -14.35 -12.74
C ALA A 423 -9.66 -14.40 -11.44
N GLU A 424 -8.35 -14.13 -11.52
CA GLU A 424 -7.45 -14.20 -10.37
C GLU A 424 -7.43 -12.92 -9.52
N ILE A 425 -8.09 -11.84 -9.97
CA ILE A 425 -8.04 -10.52 -9.33
C ILE A 425 -9.45 -10.13 -8.88
N ASP A 426 -9.67 -10.18 -7.57
CA ASP A 426 -10.87 -9.59 -6.97
C ASP A 426 -10.81 -8.07 -7.09
N MET A 427 -11.54 -7.54 -8.08
CA MET A 427 -11.74 -6.11 -8.26
C MET A 427 -12.85 -5.55 -7.35
N GLU A 428 -13.46 -6.38 -6.50
CA GLU A 428 -14.60 -6.04 -5.62
C GLU A 428 -14.18 -5.61 -4.19
N GLY A 429 -12.92 -5.18 -4.01
CA GLY A 429 -12.48 -4.53 -2.78
C GLY A 429 -12.90 -3.05 -2.72
N ASP A 430 -13.81 -2.73 -1.81
CA ASP A 430 -14.23 -1.40 -1.31
C ASP A 430 -14.07 -0.18 -2.28
N GLY A 431 -15.11 0.07 -3.08
CA GLY A 431 -15.62 1.43 -3.28
C GLY A 431 -14.93 2.38 -4.28
N VAL A 432 -14.05 1.93 -5.16
CA VAL A 432 -13.49 2.78 -6.26
C VAL A 432 -13.62 2.06 -7.61
N GLU A 433 -14.08 2.78 -8.63
CA GLU A 433 -14.34 2.28 -9.99
C GLU A 433 -13.17 1.40 -10.52
N GLY A 434 -13.45 0.12 -10.78
CA GLY A 434 -12.45 -0.92 -11.15
C GLY A 434 -11.60 -0.66 -12.40
N VAL A 435 -11.82 0.44 -13.12
CA VAL A 435 -11.02 0.83 -14.29
C VAL A 435 -9.72 1.56 -13.91
N GLU A 436 -9.70 2.33 -12.83
CA GLU A 436 -8.48 3.04 -12.38
C GLU A 436 -7.49 2.08 -11.70
N ASN A 437 -8.00 1.07 -10.99
CA ASN A 437 -7.18 0.08 -10.29
C ASN A 437 -6.36 -0.81 -11.24
N ALA A 438 -6.94 -1.28 -12.35
CA ALA A 438 -6.24 -2.13 -13.33
C ALA A 438 -4.98 -1.45 -13.93
N GLY A 439 -5.01 -0.13 -14.14
CA GLY A 439 -3.87 0.63 -14.64
C GLY A 439 -2.73 0.75 -13.63
N VAL A 440 -3.05 0.86 -12.33
CA VAL A 440 -2.08 0.85 -11.23
C VAL A 440 -1.48 -0.54 -11.06
N PHE A 441 -2.31 -1.58 -11.09
CA PHE A 441 -1.85 -2.99 -11.04
C PHE A 441 -0.92 -3.32 -12.20
N ALA A 442 -1.27 -2.94 -13.43
CA ALA A 442 -0.43 -3.13 -14.61
C ALA A 442 0.94 -2.45 -14.46
N GLN A 443 0.96 -1.23 -13.90
CA GLN A 443 2.20 -0.49 -13.68
C GLN A 443 3.09 -1.14 -12.60
N ASN A 444 2.50 -1.60 -11.50
CA ASN A 444 3.23 -2.31 -10.44
C ASN A 444 3.78 -3.66 -10.94
N LEU A 445 3.00 -4.39 -11.74
CA LEU A 445 3.43 -5.65 -12.35
C LEU A 445 4.59 -5.44 -13.33
N MET A 446 4.53 -4.41 -14.19
CA MET A 446 5.65 -4.05 -15.07
C MET A 446 6.91 -3.71 -14.29
N LYS A 447 6.77 -3.01 -13.16
CA LYS A 447 7.88 -2.67 -12.26
C LYS A 447 8.51 -3.93 -11.64
N GLU A 448 7.71 -4.89 -11.18
CA GLU A 448 8.21 -6.15 -10.61
C GLU A 448 8.83 -7.08 -11.67
N ALA A 449 8.32 -7.04 -12.90
CA ALA A 449 8.93 -7.69 -14.06
C ALA A 449 10.23 -6.99 -14.52
N GLY A 450 10.57 -5.83 -13.95
CA GLY A 450 11.75 -5.05 -14.32
C GLY A 450 11.64 -4.37 -15.69
N MET A 451 10.42 -4.25 -16.24
CA MET A 451 10.12 -3.49 -17.45
C MET A 451 10.04 -2.01 -17.13
N THR A 452 10.75 -1.18 -17.88
CA THR A 452 10.45 0.26 -17.91
C THR A 452 9.11 0.42 -18.62
N PRO A 453 8.07 1.00 -18.00
CA PRO A 453 6.80 1.22 -18.68
C PRO A 453 7.06 1.98 -19.99
N PRO A 454 6.39 1.63 -21.10
CA PRO A 454 6.63 2.26 -22.38
C PRO A 454 6.50 3.77 -22.19
N SER A 455 7.53 4.49 -22.64
CA SER A 455 7.57 5.94 -22.60
C SER A 455 6.25 6.47 -23.16
N ASN A 456 5.45 7.11 -22.30
CA ASN A 456 4.26 7.83 -22.73
C ASN A 456 4.62 8.67 -23.95
N ARG A 457 3.77 8.61 -24.99
CA ARG A 457 3.88 9.34 -26.25
C ARG A 457 4.46 10.76 -26.03
N PRO A 458 5.29 11.25 -26.97
CA PRO A 458 6.08 12.47 -26.78
C PRO A 458 5.16 13.66 -26.44
N GLY A 459 5.24 14.07 -25.17
CA GLY A 459 4.36 15.07 -24.57
C GLY A 459 4.34 15.03 -23.04
N GLN A 460 4.66 13.88 -22.43
CA GLN A 460 4.80 13.76 -20.97
C GLN A 460 6.20 13.23 -20.63
N GLY A 461 7.09 14.15 -20.24
CA GLY A 461 8.48 13.86 -19.92
C GLY A 461 8.65 13.29 -18.52
N PHE A 462 8.61 11.96 -18.40
CA PHE A 462 9.34 11.24 -17.36
C PHE A 462 10.52 10.55 -18.02
N GLY A 463 11.75 11.00 -17.70
CA GLY A 463 12.97 10.38 -18.18
C GLY A 463 13.17 8.97 -17.60
N PRO A 464 14.04 8.14 -18.21
CA PRO A 464 14.23 6.76 -17.78
C PRO A 464 14.86 6.69 -16.38
N MET A 465 14.20 5.97 -15.46
CA MET A 465 14.73 5.68 -14.12
C MET A 465 15.81 4.59 -14.22
N VAL A 466 17.05 4.94 -13.85
CA VAL A 466 18.15 3.98 -13.72
C VAL A 466 18.29 3.62 -12.23
N HIS A 467 17.91 2.39 -11.87
CA HIS A 467 18.30 1.82 -10.57
C HIS A 467 19.80 1.53 -10.58
N VAL A 468 20.54 2.13 -9.64
CA VAL A 468 21.94 1.77 -9.35
C VAL A 468 21.99 1.21 -7.92
N GLU A 469 22.64 0.05 -7.79
CA GLU A 469 22.78 -0.75 -6.58
C GLU A 469 23.25 0.03 -5.33
N GLU A 470 22.94 -0.58 -4.18
CA GLU A 470 23.07 -0.13 -2.79
C GLU A 470 24.52 0.03 -2.28
N GLN A 471 25.46 0.33 -3.19
CA GLN A 471 26.82 0.82 -2.91
C GLN A 471 27.12 2.15 -3.65
N GLY A 472 26.11 2.93 -4.05
CA GLY A 472 26.40 4.08 -4.93
C GLY A 472 27.28 5.16 -4.28
N GLY A 473 28.29 5.60 -5.01
CA GLY A 473 29.09 6.80 -4.75
C GLY A 473 28.38 8.08 -5.20
N ALA A 474 29.16 9.12 -5.50
CA ALA A 474 28.65 10.43 -5.95
C ALA A 474 27.75 10.31 -7.20
N LEU A 475 26.60 10.99 -7.18
CA LEU A 475 25.65 11.08 -8.28
C LEU A 475 25.94 12.27 -9.20
N GLU A 476 25.48 12.19 -10.46
CA GLU A 476 25.64 13.25 -11.47
C GLU A 476 24.27 13.74 -11.98
N ALA A 477 24.10 15.06 -12.10
CA ALA A 477 22.93 15.64 -12.75
C ALA A 477 23.05 15.48 -14.27
N ARG A 478 22.36 14.46 -14.82
CA ARG A 478 22.35 14.17 -16.27
C ARG A 478 21.21 14.86 -17.03
N GLU A 479 20.22 15.38 -16.31
CA GLU A 479 18.99 15.95 -16.89
C GLU A 479 18.85 17.46 -16.64
N PRO A 480 18.12 18.21 -17.50
CA PRO A 480 17.85 19.63 -17.29
C PRO A 480 16.97 19.84 -16.03
N LYS A 481 17.23 20.92 -15.28
CA LYS A 481 16.57 21.24 -14.00
C LYS A 481 16.82 20.23 -12.86
N THR A 482 17.91 19.47 -12.97
CA THR A 482 18.36 18.55 -11.92
C THR A 482 19.60 19.12 -11.23
N TYR A 483 19.60 19.12 -9.90
CA TYR A 483 20.66 19.65 -9.06
C TYR A 483 21.16 18.57 -8.12
N VAL A 484 22.44 18.62 -7.76
CA VAL A 484 23.02 17.64 -6.83
C VAL A 484 23.42 18.36 -5.55
N TYR A 485 23.08 17.75 -4.41
CA TYR A 485 23.36 18.26 -3.07
C TYR A 485 24.10 17.21 -2.23
N ASP A 486 24.88 17.70 -1.28
CA ASP A 486 25.55 16.87 -0.29
C ASP A 486 24.54 16.46 0.81
N GLU A 487 24.68 15.25 1.33
CA GLU A 487 23.90 14.75 2.47
C GLU A 487 24.81 14.64 3.70
N TRP A 488 24.33 15.08 4.86
CA TRP A 488 25.10 14.99 6.09
C TRP A 488 24.99 13.59 6.70
N ASP A 489 26.12 12.93 6.93
CA ASP A 489 26.16 11.67 7.66
C ASP A 489 26.50 11.92 9.13
N PHE A 490 25.50 11.75 10.01
CA PHE A 490 25.69 11.99 11.44
C PHE A 490 26.67 10.99 12.10
N ARG A 491 26.77 9.76 11.58
CA ARG A 491 27.65 8.72 12.13
C ARG A 491 29.11 9.03 11.77
N ALA A 492 29.35 9.44 10.53
CA ALA A 492 30.67 9.85 10.06
C ALA A 492 31.05 11.27 10.51
N LYS A 493 30.07 12.09 10.92
CA LYS A 493 30.21 13.54 11.19
C LYS A 493 30.85 14.27 10.01
N ASP A 494 30.47 13.87 8.80
CA ASP A 494 31.00 14.42 7.55
C ASP A 494 29.93 14.37 6.45
N TYR A 495 30.16 15.12 5.38
CA TYR A 495 29.28 15.16 4.23
C TYR A 495 29.57 14.04 3.25
N LYS A 496 28.51 13.42 2.73
CA LYS A 496 28.57 12.59 1.53
C LYS A 496 28.48 13.51 0.31
N PRO A 497 29.56 13.65 -0.47
CA PRO A 497 29.57 14.58 -1.58
C PRO A 497 28.65 14.07 -2.69
N LYS A 498 27.85 14.98 -3.26
CA LYS A 498 26.96 14.75 -4.40
C LYS A 498 26.03 13.54 -4.20
N TRP A 499 25.47 13.41 -3.01
CA TRP A 499 24.74 12.21 -2.61
C TRP A 499 23.27 12.23 -3.00
N CYS A 500 22.65 13.41 -3.03
CA CYS A 500 21.23 13.57 -3.33
C CYS A 500 21.01 14.34 -4.63
N VAL A 501 20.05 13.91 -5.42
CA VAL A 501 19.65 14.54 -6.67
C VAL A 501 18.25 15.14 -6.51
N VAL A 502 18.15 16.46 -6.68
CA VAL A 502 16.90 17.23 -6.62
C VAL A 502 16.46 17.58 -8.04
N ARG A 503 15.22 17.24 -8.40
CA ARG A 503 14.61 17.52 -9.72
C ARG A 503 13.54 18.58 -9.59
N GLU A 504 13.79 19.73 -10.20
CA GLU A 504 12.87 20.86 -10.17
C GLU A 504 11.81 20.73 -11.28
N LYS A 505 10.53 20.62 -10.88
CA LYS A 505 9.37 20.47 -11.77
C LYS A 505 8.38 21.60 -11.54
N MET A 506 7.77 22.12 -12.60
CA MET A 506 6.63 23.05 -12.44
C MET A 506 5.37 22.22 -12.18
N VAL A 507 4.51 22.67 -11.28
CA VAL A 507 3.19 22.02 -11.06
C VAL A 507 2.28 22.32 -12.25
N ASP A 508 1.47 21.32 -12.65
CA ASP A 508 0.49 21.45 -13.72
C ASP A 508 -0.68 22.36 -13.31
N GLU A 509 -1.36 22.97 -14.29
CA GLU A 509 -2.53 23.82 -14.02
C GLU A 509 -3.80 22.97 -13.80
N GLY A 510 -4.45 23.13 -12.64
CA GLY A 510 -5.75 22.57 -12.31
C GLY A 510 -6.92 23.53 -12.50
N ASP A 511 -7.97 23.33 -11.72
CA ASP A 511 -9.16 24.19 -11.74
C ASP A 511 -8.95 25.44 -10.87
N ALA A 512 -9.51 26.58 -11.30
CA ALA A 512 -9.52 27.83 -10.55
C ALA A 512 -10.68 27.91 -9.53
N GLN A 513 -11.64 26.98 -9.59
CA GLN A 513 -12.78 26.94 -8.66
C GLN A 513 -12.35 26.74 -7.23
N PHE A 514 -11.42 25.80 -6.96
CA PHE A 514 -10.93 25.52 -5.61
C PHE A 514 -10.42 26.77 -4.89
N PHE A 515 -9.53 27.54 -5.53
CA PHE A 515 -9.00 28.78 -4.95
C PHE A 515 -10.13 29.79 -4.64
N SER A 516 -11.10 29.91 -5.55
CA SER A 516 -12.24 30.83 -5.39
C SER A 516 -13.16 30.41 -4.23
N ASP A 517 -13.38 29.10 -4.08
CA ASP A 517 -14.22 28.52 -3.04
C ASP A 517 -13.54 28.62 -1.66
N SER A 518 -12.23 28.34 -1.57
CA SER A 518 -11.46 28.59 -0.34
C SER A 518 -11.53 30.05 0.09
N MET A 519 -11.42 30.99 -0.85
CA MET A 519 -11.56 32.42 -0.56
C MET A 519 -12.95 32.78 -0.03
N ARG A 520 -14.00 32.15 -0.57
CA ARG A 520 -15.38 32.37 -0.10
C ARG A 520 -15.60 31.80 1.29
N ASN A 521 -15.10 30.61 1.57
CA ASN A 521 -15.26 29.91 2.85
C ASN A 521 -14.58 30.66 4.00
N TYR A 522 -13.43 31.28 3.73
CA TYR A 522 -12.63 31.98 4.74
C TYR A 522 -12.67 33.51 4.63
N ALA A 523 -13.63 34.08 3.89
CA ALA A 523 -13.74 35.52 3.64
C ALA A 523 -13.73 36.39 4.90
N GLY A 524 -14.33 35.92 6.00
CA GLY A 524 -14.31 36.62 7.30
C GLY A 524 -12.91 36.74 7.89
N ILE A 525 -12.15 35.64 7.88
CA ILE A 525 -10.78 35.57 8.39
C ILE A 525 -9.84 36.36 7.48
N ILE A 526 -10.00 36.31 6.16
CA ILE A 526 -9.21 37.10 5.21
C ILE A 526 -9.33 38.60 5.51
N ASN A 527 -10.55 39.09 5.78
CA ASN A 527 -10.77 40.49 6.12
C ASN A 527 -10.15 40.87 7.46
N GLU A 528 -10.17 39.96 8.44
CA GLU A 528 -9.51 40.16 9.73
C GLU A 528 -7.98 40.19 9.57
N VAL A 529 -7.42 39.19 8.90
CA VAL A 529 -5.99 39.06 8.58
C VAL A 529 -5.52 40.31 7.83
N ARG A 530 -6.23 40.70 6.76
CA ARG A 530 -5.94 41.93 6.01
C ARG A 530 -5.96 43.17 6.91
N ARG A 531 -7.00 43.35 7.73
CA ARG A 531 -7.08 44.49 8.67
C ARG A 531 -5.95 44.46 9.69
N GLN A 532 -5.58 43.28 10.19
CA GLN A 532 -4.48 43.11 11.14
C GLN A 532 -3.10 43.33 10.52
N PHE A 533 -2.94 43.07 9.22
CA PHE A 533 -1.71 43.34 8.47
C PHE A 533 -1.64 44.79 7.98
N GLU A 534 -2.75 45.42 7.61
CA GLU A 534 -2.83 46.86 7.36
C GLU A 534 -2.42 47.68 8.60
N LEU A 535 -2.65 47.16 9.82
CA LEU A 535 -2.17 47.74 11.08
C LEU A 535 -0.67 47.49 11.36
N VAL A 536 -0.07 46.50 10.69
CA VAL A 536 1.36 46.13 10.79
C VAL A 536 2.20 46.82 9.73
N ILE A 537 1.61 47.17 8.58
CA ILE A 537 2.21 48.12 7.63
C ILE A 537 2.49 49.38 8.45
N PRO A 538 3.76 49.73 8.70
CA PRO A 538 4.05 50.92 9.43
C PRO A 538 3.69 52.10 8.52
N GLU A 539 2.56 52.74 8.77
CA GLU A 539 2.39 54.17 8.52
C GLU A 539 3.26 55.01 9.49
N SER A 540 4.27 54.44 10.14
CA SER A 540 5.26 55.22 10.87
C SER A 540 6.24 55.84 9.88
N PHE A 541 5.82 56.97 9.32
CA PHE A 541 6.70 58.07 8.95
C PHE A 541 7.61 58.37 10.16
N HIS A 542 8.78 57.75 10.24
CA HIS A 542 9.72 58.09 11.30
C HIS A 542 10.25 59.49 10.97
N LYS A 543 9.65 60.52 11.59
CA LYS A 543 10.10 61.90 11.45
C LYS A 543 11.45 62.00 12.13
N VAL A 544 12.52 61.95 11.36
CA VAL A 544 13.85 62.21 11.88
C VAL A 544 13.99 63.72 11.99
N ARG A 545 13.82 64.23 13.21
CA ARG A 545 13.84 65.65 13.55
C ARG A 545 15.25 66.19 13.66
N ARG A 546 15.37 67.53 13.71
CA ARG A 546 16.64 68.24 13.90
C ARG A 546 17.71 67.83 12.87
N GLN A 547 17.38 67.93 11.59
CA GLN A 547 18.30 67.72 10.48
C GLN A 547 18.67 69.05 9.82
N PRO A 548 19.88 69.18 9.26
CA PRO A 548 20.32 70.40 8.57
C PRO A 548 19.61 70.63 7.24
N ASP A 549 18.99 69.58 6.67
CA ASP A 549 18.22 69.61 5.43
C ASP A 549 17.08 68.59 5.50
N GLY A 550 15.95 68.83 4.82
CA GLY A 550 14.79 67.95 4.88
C GLY A 550 13.53 68.51 4.19
N ASP A 551 12.49 67.68 4.12
CA ASP A 551 11.27 67.95 3.35
C ASP A 551 10.45 69.12 3.92
N GLU A 552 10.42 69.27 5.24
CA GLU A 552 9.66 70.29 5.96
C GLU A 552 10.43 70.84 7.18
N PHE A 553 10.04 72.02 7.66
CA PHE A 553 10.61 72.63 8.86
C PHE A 553 10.06 71.97 10.14
N ASP A 554 10.93 71.68 11.09
CA ASP A 554 10.56 71.31 12.45
C ASP A 554 10.27 72.60 13.23
N LEU A 555 8.99 72.81 13.56
CA LEU A 555 8.54 74.04 14.22
C LEU A 555 9.24 74.24 15.57
N ASP A 556 9.48 73.18 16.33
CA ASP A 556 10.10 73.29 17.66
C ASP A 556 11.58 73.72 17.52
N ALA A 557 12.33 73.07 16.62
CA ALA A 557 13.72 73.41 16.33
C ALA A 557 13.86 74.80 15.68
N SER A 558 12.88 75.20 14.86
CA SER A 558 12.83 76.53 14.23
C SER A 558 12.55 77.64 15.24
N ILE A 559 11.68 77.37 16.22
CA ILE A 559 11.39 78.28 17.33
C ILE A 559 12.63 78.41 18.22
N GLU A 560 13.28 77.31 18.60
CA GLU A 560 14.54 77.31 19.35
C GLU A 560 15.63 78.12 18.61
N ALA A 561 15.85 77.87 17.31
CA ALA A 561 16.80 78.63 16.51
C ALA A 561 16.49 80.13 16.46
N MET A 562 15.20 80.51 16.43
CA MET A 562 14.81 81.92 16.44
C MET A 562 14.97 82.56 17.83
N ILE A 563 14.77 81.80 18.90
CA ILE A 563 15.02 82.22 20.29
C ILE A 563 16.53 82.42 20.50
N ASP A 564 17.36 81.49 20.07
CA ASP A 564 18.83 81.57 20.17
C ASP A 564 19.36 82.78 19.41
N ARG A 565 18.89 82.97 18.17
CA ARG A 565 19.24 84.14 17.34
C ARG A 565 18.84 85.47 17.98
N ARG A 566 17.68 85.53 18.64
CA ARG A 566 17.25 86.73 19.39
C ARG A 566 18.02 86.93 20.69
N SER A 567 18.55 85.86 21.26
CA SER A 567 19.34 85.86 22.49
C SER A 567 20.85 86.09 22.25
N GLY A 568 21.27 86.27 20.99
CA GLY A 568 22.67 86.51 20.61
C GLY A 568 23.54 85.26 20.58
N VAL A 569 22.94 84.07 20.66
CA VAL A 569 23.62 82.77 20.56
C VAL A 569 23.56 82.30 19.10
N THR A 570 24.62 81.65 18.61
CA THR A 570 24.63 81.07 17.26
C THR A 570 23.58 79.96 17.18
N PRO A 571 22.55 80.11 16.33
CA PRO A 571 21.48 79.12 16.23
C PRO A 571 21.98 77.83 15.56
N SER A 572 21.33 76.72 15.88
CA SER A 572 21.57 75.43 15.22
C SER A 572 20.95 75.42 13.82
N ASP A 573 21.71 74.99 12.81
CA ASP A 573 21.24 74.86 11.43
C ASP A 573 20.30 73.66 11.21
N LYS A 574 20.10 72.84 12.25
CA LYS A 574 19.30 71.62 12.23
C LYS A 574 17.80 71.88 12.43
N VAL A 575 17.18 72.62 11.52
CA VAL A 575 15.77 73.06 11.62
C VAL A 575 14.78 72.26 10.77
N TYR A 576 15.25 71.26 10.03
CA TYR A 576 14.43 70.45 9.14
C TYR A 576 14.11 69.07 9.73
N TRP A 577 13.09 68.42 9.19
CA TRP A 577 12.84 67.00 9.36
C TRP A 577 12.52 66.35 8.01
N PHE A 578 12.85 65.07 7.87
CA PHE A 578 12.55 64.29 6.67
C PHE A 578 11.67 63.07 7.00
N ARG A 579 10.91 62.62 6.00
CA ARG A 579 10.12 61.38 6.07
C ARG A 579 10.97 60.19 5.63
N ASN A 580 11.52 59.41 6.57
CA ASN A 580 12.18 58.16 6.19
C ASN A 580 11.13 57.09 5.88
N LYS A 581 10.98 56.75 4.60
CA LYS A 581 10.18 55.59 4.18
C LYS A 581 11.07 54.35 4.33
N GLN A 582 11.07 53.73 5.50
CA GLN A 582 11.65 52.39 5.62
C GLN A 582 10.76 51.43 4.83
N GLN A 583 11.18 51.07 3.63
CA GLN A 583 10.54 50.01 2.86
C GLN A 583 10.81 48.69 3.56
N ARG A 584 9.72 47.98 3.85
CA ARG A 584 9.74 46.58 4.25
C ARG A 584 10.34 45.78 3.09
N ASP A 585 11.40 45.04 3.37
CA ASP A 585 12.23 44.34 2.39
C ASP A 585 12.48 42.92 2.90
N VAL A 586 11.46 42.08 2.73
CA VAL A 586 11.38 40.71 3.24
C VAL A 586 11.18 39.76 2.06
N ALA A 587 12.00 38.70 2.01
CA ALA A 587 11.83 37.58 1.10
C ALA A 587 11.51 36.29 1.87
N VAL A 588 10.49 35.56 1.43
CA VAL A 588 9.99 34.37 2.15
C VAL A 588 9.86 33.20 1.20
N VAL A 589 10.27 32.01 1.63
CA VAL A 589 9.96 30.78 0.91
C VAL A 589 9.14 29.85 1.80
N PHE A 590 8.01 29.39 1.26
CA PHE A 590 7.18 28.35 1.85
C PHE A 590 7.51 27.04 1.16
N LEU A 591 7.90 26.05 1.96
CA LEU A 591 8.22 24.70 1.55
C LEU A 591 7.17 23.76 2.14
N LEU A 592 6.28 23.27 1.27
CA LEU A 592 5.16 22.40 1.59
C LEU A 592 5.58 20.94 1.44
N ASP A 593 5.32 20.13 2.45
CA ASP A 593 5.46 18.69 2.35
C ASP A 593 4.34 18.12 1.47
N MET A 594 4.69 17.40 0.41
CA MET A 594 3.74 16.72 -0.47
C MET A 594 3.87 15.20 -0.36
N SER A 595 4.33 14.68 0.78
CA SER A 595 4.49 13.24 1.01
C SER A 595 3.17 12.51 1.27
N ALA A 596 3.22 11.18 1.25
CA ALA A 596 2.06 10.29 1.42
C ALA A 596 1.32 10.49 2.75
N SER A 597 2.00 10.92 3.82
CA SER A 597 1.36 11.21 5.11
C SER A 597 0.31 12.33 5.00
N THR A 598 0.48 13.26 4.05
CA THR A 598 -0.46 14.37 3.84
C THR A 598 -1.79 13.92 3.22
N ALA A 599 -1.90 12.64 2.83
CA ALA A 599 -3.14 12.01 2.37
C ALA A 599 -4.08 11.59 3.51
N GLU A 600 -3.63 11.62 4.77
CA GLU A 600 -4.44 11.18 5.92
C GLU A 600 -5.76 11.97 6.01
N ALA A 601 -6.87 11.24 6.13
CA ALA A 601 -8.21 11.79 6.22
C ALA A 601 -8.50 12.25 7.66
N ILE A 602 -8.88 13.51 7.84
CA ILE A 602 -9.21 14.07 9.14
C ILE A 602 -10.69 13.80 9.42
N ASP A 603 -10.97 13.03 10.47
CA ASP A 603 -12.33 12.81 10.96
C ASP A 603 -12.85 14.10 11.61
N GLU A 604 -14.06 14.56 11.26
CA GLU A 604 -14.73 15.72 11.90
C GLU A 604 -15.19 15.34 13.32
N GLY A 605 -14.23 15.13 14.21
CA GLY A 605 -14.46 14.73 15.59
C GLY A 605 -14.56 15.90 16.56
N LYS A 606 -15.59 16.75 16.44
CA LYS A 606 -16.16 17.35 17.66
C LYS A 606 -17.09 16.32 18.27
N THR A 607 -16.54 15.45 19.11
CA THR A 607 -17.30 14.72 20.11
C THR A 607 -17.96 15.74 21.04
N THR A 608 -19.19 16.16 20.73
CA THR A 608 -20.15 16.51 21.78
C THR A 608 -20.43 15.21 22.54
N SER A 609 -19.71 15.01 23.63
CA SER A 609 -19.90 13.95 24.60
C SER A 609 -21.29 14.07 25.25
N GLY A 610 -22.32 13.55 24.57
CA GLY A 610 -23.70 13.60 25.04
C GLY A 610 -24.72 12.78 24.24
N GLU A 611 -24.40 12.22 23.06
CA GLU A 611 -25.37 11.49 22.21
C GLU A 611 -25.00 10.01 22.01
N GLN A 612 -24.71 9.28 23.09
CA GLN A 612 -24.50 7.83 23.04
C GLN A 612 -25.55 6.99 23.80
N ASP A 613 -26.53 7.61 24.46
CA ASP A 613 -27.63 6.89 25.09
C ASP A 613 -28.91 6.95 24.25
N ALA A 614 -29.53 5.79 24.05
CA ALA A 614 -30.84 5.69 23.41
C ALA A 614 -31.90 6.32 24.34
N PRO A 615 -32.75 7.24 23.86
CA PRO A 615 -33.79 7.86 24.70
C PRO A 615 -34.80 6.81 25.18
N ASP A 616 -35.22 6.90 26.45
CA ASP A 616 -36.21 5.99 27.05
C ASP A 616 -37.64 6.20 26.49
N ASP A 617 -37.90 7.33 25.82
CA ASP A 617 -39.22 7.62 25.23
C ASP A 617 -39.43 6.90 23.89
N PRO A 618 -40.52 6.13 23.70
CA PRO A 618 -40.75 5.34 22.49
C PRO A 618 -40.86 6.16 21.19
N VAL A 619 -41.26 7.43 21.26
CA VAL A 619 -41.41 8.29 20.08
C VAL A 619 -40.06 8.89 19.67
N GLU A 620 -39.26 9.33 20.64
CA GLU A 620 -37.88 9.78 20.39
C GLU A 620 -36.97 8.64 19.93
N TYR A 621 -37.13 7.43 20.49
CA TYR A 621 -36.41 6.23 20.07
C TYR A 621 -36.66 5.87 18.59
N MET A 622 -37.91 6.02 18.14
CA MET A 622 -38.29 5.81 16.73
C MET A 622 -37.71 6.87 15.80
N MET A 623 -37.56 8.13 16.24
CA MET A 623 -36.85 9.17 15.48
C MET A 623 -35.34 8.93 15.45
N TRP A 624 -34.75 8.49 16.57
CA TRP A 624 -33.33 8.11 16.68
C TRP A 624 -32.97 6.94 15.74
N LEU A 625 -33.84 5.91 15.66
CA LEU A 625 -33.70 4.80 14.70
C LEU A 625 -33.86 5.23 13.24
N ARG A 626 -34.72 6.21 12.95
CA ARG A 626 -34.97 6.69 11.59
C ARG A 626 -33.81 7.55 11.07
N SER A 627 -33.24 8.41 11.92
CA SER A 627 -32.01 9.18 11.63
C SER A 627 -30.80 8.29 11.33
N ARG A 628 -30.75 7.07 11.90
CA ARG A 628 -29.70 6.08 11.61
C ARG A 628 -29.90 5.27 10.32
N ARG A 629 -31.13 5.18 9.80
CA ARG A 629 -31.44 4.43 8.55
C ARG A 629 -31.51 5.29 7.29
N GLU A 630 -31.74 6.60 7.40
CA GLU A 630 -32.02 7.48 6.23
C GLU A 630 -30.85 8.40 5.76
N GLY A 631 -29.63 8.30 6.31
CA GLY A 631 -28.45 8.97 5.74
C GLY A 631 -27.16 8.58 6.47
N LEU A 632 -26.11 8.01 5.85
CA LEU A 632 -25.37 8.51 4.68
C LEU A 632 -25.21 10.04 4.70
N VAL A 633 -25.02 10.63 5.88
CA VAL A 633 -24.23 11.87 5.96
C VAL A 633 -22.81 11.44 5.60
N ARG A 634 -22.41 11.69 4.35
CA ARG A 634 -21.00 11.72 3.93
C ARG A 634 -20.27 12.48 5.03
N ARG A 635 -19.49 11.78 5.88
CA ARG A 635 -18.51 12.46 6.72
C ARG A 635 -17.63 13.22 5.73
N HIS A 636 -17.62 14.54 5.82
CA HIS A 636 -16.78 15.35 4.95
C HIS A 636 -15.36 15.17 5.47
N TYR A 637 -14.69 14.09 5.07
CA TYR A 637 -13.26 13.95 5.34
C TYR A 637 -12.55 15.02 4.52
N LYS A 638 -11.83 15.93 5.20
CA LYS A 638 -10.81 16.75 4.53
C LYS A 638 -9.46 16.09 4.77
N ARG A 639 -8.64 16.01 3.74
CA ARG A 639 -7.26 15.54 3.89
C ARG A 639 -6.39 16.67 4.43
N ILE A 640 -5.27 16.31 5.05
CA ILE A 640 -4.29 17.28 5.56
C ILE A 640 -3.84 18.24 4.45
N ILE A 641 -3.50 17.69 3.28
CA ILE A 641 -3.10 18.48 2.11
C ILE A 641 -4.16 19.49 1.65
N ASP A 642 -5.45 19.18 1.80
CA ASP A 642 -6.53 20.10 1.40
C ASP A 642 -6.57 21.32 2.33
N LEU A 643 -6.28 21.14 3.63
CA LEU A 643 -6.13 22.23 4.59
C LEU A 643 -4.84 23.03 4.40
N GLU A 644 -3.75 22.39 3.99
CA GLU A 644 -2.50 23.07 3.63
C GLU A 644 -2.70 23.97 2.40
N LYS A 645 -3.39 23.47 1.35
CA LYS A 645 -3.76 24.28 0.19
C LYS A 645 -4.61 25.49 0.58
N GLU A 646 -5.62 25.29 1.44
CA GLU A 646 -6.46 26.37 1.95
C GLU A 646 -5.61 27.40 2.72
N GLY A 647 -4.71 26.96 3.60
CA GLY A 647 -3.81 27.84 4.36
C GLY A 647 -2.85 28.64 3.47
N VAL A 648 -2.26 28.00 2.47
CA VAL A 648 -1.39 28.65 1.48
C VAL A 648 -2.16 29.68 0.66
N ALA A 649 -3.39 29.37 0.25
CA ALA A 649 -4.23 30.32 -0.47
C ALA A 649 -4.50 31.59 0.36
N LEU A 650 -4.82 31.44 1.66
CA LEU A 650 -5.02 32.59 2.57
C LEU A 650 -3.74 33.40 2.78
N LEU A 651 -2.62 32.72 2.91
CA LEU A 651 -1.32 33.35 3.07
C LEU A 651 -0.91 34.15 1.84
N ILE A 652 -1.10 33.63 0.63
CA ILE A 652 -0.85 34.35 -0.63
C ILE A 652 -1.58 35.69 -0.61
N GLN A 653 -2.86 35.68 -0.23
CA GLN A 653 -3.65 36.90 -0.17
C GLN A 653 -3.12 37.89 0.87
N ALA A 654 -2.63 37.39 2.02
CA ALA A 654 -1.99 38.22 3.03
C ALA A 654 -0.67 38.83 2.53
N LEU A 655 0.20 38.04 1.90
CA LEU A 655 1.49 38.48 1.36
C LEU A 655 1.33 39.50 0.23
N GLU A 656 0.39 39.28 -0.69
CA GLU A 656 0.05 40.23 -1.75
C GLU A 656 -0.47 41.56 -1.20
N SER A 657 -1.17 41.55 -0.06
CA SER A 657 -1.62 42.79 0.59
C SER A 657 -0.49 43.59 1.23
N ILE A 658 0.59 42.93 1.64
CA ILE A 658 1.76 43.52 2.30
C ILE A 658 2.81 43.96 1.27
N GLY A 659 2.91 43.24 0.15
CA GLY A 659 3.90 43.48 -0.90
C GLY A 659 5.26 42.83 -0.62
N ASP A 660 5.32 41.81 0.22
CA ASP A 660 6.55 41.04 0.49
C ASP A 660 6.86 40.10 -0.67
N THR A 661 8.14 39.84 -0.94
CA THR A 661 8.55 38.91 -2.00
C THR A 661 8.44 37.49 -1.47
N TYR A 662 7.80 36.56 -2.19
CA TYR A 662 7.59 35.21 -1.69
C TYR A 662 7.66 34.13 -2.77
N GLY A 663 8.13 32.94 -2.42
CA GLY A 663 8.08 31.73 -3.25
C GLY A 663 7.32 30.61 -2.55
N ILE A 664 6.65 29.75 -3.31
CA ILE A 664 5.90 28.59 -2.80
C ILE A 664 6.35 27.36 -3.58
N TYR A 665 6.89 26.40 -2.84
CA TYR A 665 7.38 25.16 -3.38
C TYR A 665 6.83 23.97 -2.59
N GLY A 666 6.66 22.85 -3.27
CA GLY A 666 6.39 21.55 -2.66
C GLY A 666 7.60 20.64 -2.78
N PHE A 667 7.73 19.64 -1.91
CA PHE A 667 8.76 18.61 -2.05
C PHE A 667 8.21 17.22 -1.76
N SER A 668 8.78 16.22 -2.43
CA SER A 668 8.53 14.81 -2.18
C SER A 668 9.81 14.00 -2.43
N GLY A 669 10.11 13.03 -1.57
CA GLY A 669 11.28 12.17 -1.64
C GLY A 669 10.96 10.81 -2.23
N TYR A 670 11.81 10.32 -3.14
CA TYR A 670 11.82 8.94 -3.58
C TYR A 670 13.26 8.45 -3.72
N GLY A 671 13.90 8.18 -2.58
CA GLY A 671 15.31 7.83 -2.54
C GLY A 671 16.25 9.02 -2.81
N ARG A 672 17.54 8.75 -2.74
CA ARG A 672 18.58 9.81 -2.88
C ARG A 672 18.72 10.27 -4.33
N GLU A 673 18.35 9.43 -5.28
CA GLU A 673 18.41 9.65 -6.72
C GLU A 673 17.26 10.50 -7.25
N ASN A 674 16.16 10.65 -6.50
CA ASN A 674 14.97 11.34 -6.97
C ASN A 674 14.24 12.09 -5.83
N VAL A 675 14.76 13.26 -5.45
CA VAL A 675 14.03 14.23 -4.63
C VAL A 675 13.31 15.20 -5.56
N GLU A 676 11.98 15.14 -5.59
CA GLU A 676 11.16 15.99 -6.46
C GLU A 676 10.87 17.33 -5.76
N PHE A 677 11.17 18.43 -6.46
CA PHE A 677 10.94 19.79 -5.98
C PHE A 677 9.96 20.48 -6.91
N TYR A 678 8.75 20.70 -6.42
CA TYR A 678 7.63 21.25 -7.16
C TYR A 678 7.56 22.76 -7.03
N VAL A 679 7.58 23.46 -8.15
CA VAL A 679 7.44 24.91 -8.22
C VAL A 679 5.98 25.25 -8.48
N ILE A 680 5.32 25.72 -7.42
CA ILE A 680 3.95 26.24 -7.48
C ILE A 680 4.02 27.71 -7.91
N LYS A 681 4.87 28.48 -7.23
CA LYS A 681 5.20 29.87 -7.56
C LYS A 681 6.67 30.13 -7.28
N ASP A 682 7.42 30.56 -8.29
CA ASP A 682 8.81 30.97 -8.05
C ASP A 682 8.89 32.32 -7.30
N VAL A 683 10.02 32.61 -6.64
CA VAL A 683 10.19 33.85 -5.87
C VAL A 683 10.04 35.08 -6.77
N ASP A 684 10.57 35.01 -7.99
CA ASP A 684 10.53 36.10 -8.97
C ASP A 684 9.24 36.13 -9.81
N GLU A 685 8.37 35.11 -9.66
CA GLU A 685 7.11 35.01 -10.41
C GLU A 685 6.02 35.88 -9.74
N HIS A 686 5.26 36.66 -10.52
CA HIS A 686 4.09 37.37 -9.99
C HIS A 686 2.87 36.45 -9.87
N LEU A 687 1.94 36.75 -8.95
CA LEU A 687 0.70 36.00 -8.83
C LEU A 687 -0.12 36.14 -10.13
N SER A 688 -0.29 35.02 -10.82
CA SER A 688 -1.11 34.89 -12.03
C SER A 688 -2.22 33.87 -11.82
N ASP A 689 -3.22 33.86 -12.71
CA ASP A 689 -4.28 32.85 -12.64
C ASP A 689 -3.73 31.42 -12.87
N ALA A 690 -2.59 31.27 -13.55
CA ALA A 690 -1.88 30.00 -13.66
C ALA A 690 -1.40 29.51 -12.29
N VAL A 691 -0.80 30.40 -11.48
CA VAL A 691 -0.38 30.05 -10.10
C VAL A 691 -1.57 29.62 -9.24
N LYS A 692 -2.72 30.30 -9.37
CA LYS A 692 -3.95 29.90 -8.64
C LYS A 692 -4.43 28.50 -9.03
N ARG A 693 -4.35 28.15 -10.31
CA ARG A 693 -4.67 26.80 -10.82
C ARG A 693 -3.66 25.75 -10.40
N ARG A 694 -2.39 26.09 -10.25
CA ARG A 694 -1.36 25.14 -9.78
C ARG A 694 -1.60 24.68 -8.34
N ILE A 695 -2.19 25.54 -7.48
CA ILE A 695 -2.51 25.20 -6.09
C ILE A 695 -3.51 24.02 -6.01
N ASP A 696 -4.45 23.94 -6.95
CA ASP A 696 -5.43 22.85 -7.03
C ASP A 696 -4.75 21.48 -7.24
N LYS A 697 -3.74 21.43 -8.11
CA LYS A 697 -2.99 20.22 -8.48
C LYS A 697 -1.95 19.75 -7.46
N ILE A 698 -1.81 20.44 -6.34
CA ILE A 698 -1.01 19.92 -5.21
C ILE A 698 -1.66 18.61 -4.76
N SER A 699 -0.93 17.50 -4.72
CA SER A 699 -1.44 16.20 -4.28
C SER A 699 -0.40 15.51 -3.41
N PRO A 700 -0.82 14.62 -2.49
CA PRO A 700 0.12 13.78 -1.77
C PRO A 700 0.82 12.83 -2.76
N LEU A 701 2.12 12.61 -2.55
CA LEU A 701 3.02 11.85 -3.41
C LEU A 701 3.78 10.81 -2.55
N HIS A 702 5.09 10.67 -2.74
CA HIS A 702 5.94 9.61 -2.20
C HIS A 702 6.35 9.88 -0.74
N ALA A 703 7.65 9.84 -0.40
CA ALA A 703 8.16 9.95 0.96
C ALA A 703 8.68 11.37 1.28
N THR A 704 9.39 11.54 2.40
CA THR A 704 9.79 12.83 2.97
C THR A 704 11.32 12.94 3.15
N ARG A 705 12.03 13.49 2.16
CA ARG A 705 13.49 13.79 2.24
C ARG A 705 13.74 15.31 2.27
N MET A 706 13.69 15.88 3.47
CA MET A 706 13.70 17.34 3.69
C MET A 706 15.07 18.00 3.46
N GLY A 707 16.18 17.37 3.85
CA GLY A 707 17.51 18.00 3.84
C GLY A 707 17.90 18.60 2.48
N PRO A 708 17.91 17.82 1.39
CA PRO A 708 18.18 18.34 0.04
C PRO A 708 17.17 19.40 -0.42
N ALA A 709 15.88 19.27 -0.08
CA ALA A 709 14.85 20.24 -0.43
C ALA A 709 15.09 21.60 0.26
N ILE A 710 15.45 21.59 1.54
CA ILE A 710 15.81 22.80 2.31
C ILE A 710 17.06 23.46 1.71
N ARG A 711 18.09 22.68 1.37
CA ARG A 711 19.30 23.21 0.71
C ARG A 711 18.99 23.86 -0.65
N HIS A 712 18.08 23.25 -1.41
CA HIS A 712 17.63 23.80 -2.69
C HIS A 712 16.84 25.11 -2.51
N ALA A 713 15.88 25.14 -1.58
CA ALA A 713 15.13 26.35 -1.24
C ALA A 713 16.04 27.48 -0.70
N THR A 714 17.04 27.13 0.12
CA THR A 714 18.06 28.05 0.63
C THR A 714 18.85 28.69 -0.52
N THR A 715 19.25 27.90 -1.52
CA THR A 715 19.95 28.39 -2.71
C THR A 715 19.09 29.40 -3.49
N LYS A 716 17.77 29.20 -3.57
CA LYS A 716 16.85 30.15 -4.23
C LYS A 716 16.69 31.44 -3.42
N LEU A 717 16.57 31.37 -2.09
CA LEU A 717 16.52 32.55 -1.21
C LEU A 717 17.83 33.35 -1.17
N GLU A 718 18.97 32.69 -1.29
CA GLU A 718 20.27 33.35 -1.33
C GLU A 718 20.39 34.35 -2.48
N ARG A 719 19.78 34.03 -3.63
CA ARG A 719 19.77 34.88 -4.83
C ARG A 719 19.00 36.19 -4.66
N GLN A 720 18.16 36.28 -3.62
CA GLN A 720 17.34 37.45 -3.36
C GLN A 720 18.12 38.52 -2.58
N GLU A 721 18.00 39.79 -2.96
CA GLU A 721 18.68 40.91 -2.28
C GLU A 721 17.86 41.50 -1.11
N ALA A 722 16.99 40.69 -0.47
CA ALA A 722 16.18 41.15 0.65
C ALA A 722 16.96 41.19 1.97
N LYS A 723 16.70 42.20 2.80
CA LYS A 723 17.30 42.36 4.15
C LYS A 723 16.94 41.25 5.12
N THR A 724 15.69 40.81 5.10
CA THR A 724 15.19 39.72 5.95
C THR A 724 14.77 38.56 5.08
N LYS A 725 15.34 37.37 5.31
CA LYS A 725 15.03 36.15 4.55
C LYS A 725 14.45 35.10 5.49
N LEU A 726 13.29 34.56 5.16
CA LEU A 726 12.57 33.57 5.96
C LEU A 726 12.30 32.30 5.17
N LEU A 727 12.50 31.13 5.78
CA LEU A 727 12.14 29.83 5.22
C LEU A 727 11.10 29.17 6.12
N PHE A 728 9.88 28.97 5.63
CA PHE A 728 8.82 28.27 6.33
C PHE A 728 8.74 26.83 5.81
N LEU A 729 9.02 25.87 6.68
CA LEU A 729 8.79 24.46 6.43
C LEU A 729 7.45 24.06 7.04
N ILE A 730 6.52 23.60 6.23
CA ILE A 730 5.22 23.06 6.64
C ILE A 730 5.25 21.58 6.35
N SER A 731 5.23 20.76 7.39
CA SER A 731 5.28 19.30 7.28
C SER A 731 4.44 18.65 8.36
N ASP A 732 3.71 17.61 7.98
CA ASP A 732 2.80 16.87 8.85
C ASP A 732 3.51 15.83 9.73
N GLY A 733 4.83 15.62 9.58
CA GLY A 733 5.52 14.58 10.33
C GLY A 733 7.05 14.58 10.27
N ARG A 734 7.63 13.44 10.65
CA ARG A 734 9.08 13.21 10.72
C ARG A 734 9.68 12.98 9.32
N PRO A 735 10.92 13.40 9.05
CA PRO A 735 11.60 13.06 7.79
C PRO A 735 11.82 11.55 7.68
N GLN A 736 11.35 10.94 6.59
CA GLN A 736 11.44 9.51 6.31
C GLN A 736 11.47 9.28 4.78
N ASP A 737 12.49 8.60 4.27
CA ASP A 737 12.66 8.30 2.84
C ASP A 737 13.54 7.05 2.65
N ARG A 738 13.45 6.45 1.45
CA ARG A 738 14.21 5.26 1.05
C ARG A 738 15.72 5.54 1.09
N GLY A 739 16.48 4.59 1.65
CA GLY A 739 17.94 4.67 1.76
C GLY A 739 18.46 5.36 3.04
N TYR A 740 17.58 5.79 3.95
CA TYR A 740 17.97 6.12 5.34
C TYR A 740 18.18 4.86 6.22
N SER A 741 17.75 3.68 5.75
CA SER A 741 17.83 2.40 6.45
C SER A 741 19.17 1.70 6.20
N ARG A 742 20.12 1.88 7.11
CA ARG A 742 21.16 0.87 7.39
C ARG A 742 21.17 0.59 8.89
N GLU A 743 20.79 -0.63 9.26
CA GLU A 743 20.94 -1.21 10.60
C GLU A 743 20.24 -0.41 11.72
N GLY A 744 18.97 -0.74 12.01
CA GLY A 744 18.33 -0.59 13.34
C GLY A 744 18.22 0.79 13.99
N VAL A 745 18.66 1.87 13.33
CA VAL A 745 18.63 3.26 13.87
C VAL A 745 18.05 4.21 12.81
N GLU A 746 16.87 3.86 12.31
CA GLU A 746 16.22 4.44 11.13
C GLU A 746 15.76 5.89 11.33
N LYS A 747 15.46 6.27 12.57
CA LYS A 747 14.71 7.50 12.89
C LYS A 747 15.61 8.71 13.23
N GLU A 748 16.87 8.49 13.59
CA GLU A 748 17.77 9.58 14.02
C GLU A 748 18.54 10.20 12.85
N TYR A 749 18.88 9.43 11.82
CA TYR A 749 19.72 9.89 10.72
C TYR A 749 19.06 11.04 9.94
N ALA A 750 17.80 10.87 9.54
CA ALA A 750 17.07 11.85 8.74
C ALA A 750 16.81 13.15 9.51
N VAL A 751 16.58 13.04 10.84
CA VAL A 751 16.45 14.19 11.75
C VAL A 751 17.77 14.98 11.80
N HIS A 752 18.90 14.30 11.87
CA HIS A 752 20.21 14.96 11.92
C HIS A 752 20.63 15.60 10.60
N ASP A 753 20.35 14.99 9.44
CA ASP A 753 20.60 15.65 8.14
C ASP A 753 19.73 16.89 7.97
N THR A 754 18.45 16.81 8.34
CA THR A 754 17.52 17.95 8.30
C THR A 754 17.98 19.07 9.25
N HIS A 755 18.40 18.72 10.47
CA HIS A 755 18.97 19.69 11.42
C HIS A 755 20.16 20.44 10.83
N MET A 756 21.07 19.72 10.17
CA MET A 756 22.22 20.33 9.53
C MET A 756 21.83 21.24 8.36
N ALA A 757 20.85 20.85 7.53
CA ALA A 757 20.33 21.69 6.47
C ALA A 757 19.70 23.00 7.00
N LEU A 758 18.99 22.95 8.14
CA LEU A 758 18.44 24.14 8.80
C LEU A 758 19.52 25.05 9.39
N LEU A 759 20.58 24.45 9.97
CA LEU A 759 21.76 25.20 10.44
C LEU A 759 22.50 25.88 9.30
N GLU A 760 22.62 25.22 8.14
CA GLU A 760 23.20 25.79 6.93
C GLU A 760 22.40 27.03 6.47
N ALA A 761 21.08 26.93 6.40
CA ALA A 761 20.22 28.07 6.07
C ALA A 761 20.43 29.24 7.04
N ARG A 762 20.50 28.96 8.35
CA ARG A 762 20.77 29.97 9.39
C ARG A 762 22.14 30.64 9.24
N ARG A 763 23.18 29.88 8.88
CA ARG A 763 24.52 30.42 8.61
C ARG A 763 24.52 31.37 7.41
N ASN A 764 23.64 31.14 6.45
CA ASN A 764 23.49 31.98 5.25
C ASN A 764 22.55 33.17 5.47
N GLY A 765 22.19 33.48 6.73
CA GLY A 765 21.36 34.63 7.08
C GLY A 765 19.87 34.43 6.80
N ILE A 766 19.43 33.19 6.54
CA ILE A 766 18.02 32.83 6.35
C ILE A 766 17.49 32.28 7.68
N THR A 767 16.35 32.79 8.14
CA THR A 767 15.73 32.30 9.39
C THR A 767 14.74 31.19 9.07
N PRO A 768 15.04 29.91 9.38
CA PRO A 768 14.08 28.83 9.22
C PRO A 768 13.03 28.84 10.33
N PHE A 769 11.81 28.47 9.98
CA PHE A 769 10.69 28.25 10.88
C PHE A 769 9.97 26.97 10.48
N CYS A 770 9.79 26.04 11.41
CA CYS A 770 9.13 24.77 11.16
C CYS A 770 7.75 24.74 11.80
N LEU A 771 6.73 24.41 11.02
CA LEU A 771 5.37 24.21 11.48
C LEU A 771 4.98 22.76 11.27
N THR A 772 4.57 22.08 12.33
CA THR A 772 4.02 20.72 12.24
C THR A 772 2.61 20.63 12.79
N VAL A 773 1.90 19.61 12.34
CA VAL A 773 0.56 19.25 12.80
C VAL A 773 0.56 17.97 13.66
N ASP A 774 1.69 17.26 13.75
CA ASP A 774 1.82 16.04 14.53
C ASP A 774 1.77 16.31 16.05
N LYS A 775 0.78 15.72 16.74
CA LYS A 775 0.63 15.81 18.21
C LYS A 775 1.81 15.17 18.96
N SER A 776 2.49 14.20 18.35
CA SER A 776 3.74 13.58 18.85
C SER A 776 5.01 14.32 18.38
N GLY A 777 4.83 15.47 17.73
CA GLY A 777 5.80 16.39 17.15
C GLY A 777 6.97 16.81 18.04
N HIS A 778 6.70 16.95 19.34
CA HIS A 778 7.57 17.73 20.24
C HIS A 778 8.99 17.14 20.39
N ASP A 779 9.13 15.82 20.47
CA ASP A 779 10.41 15.21 20.83
C ASP A 779 11.43 15.25 19.68
N TYR A 780 10.99 14.95 18.46
CA TYR A 780 11.89 14.99 17.29
C TYR A 780 12.08 16.40 16.75
N LEU A 781 11.07 17.28 16.81
CA LEU A 781 11.25 18.66 16.38
C LEU A 781 12.26 19.39 17.26
N LYS A 782 12.31 19.07 18.55
CA LYS A 782 13.35 19.60 19.43
C LYS A 782 14.75 19.17 18.98
N ALA A 783 14.91 17.92 18.54
CA ALA A 783 16.18 17.42 18.00
C ALA A 783 16.49 18.01 16.61
N MET A 784 15.47 18.20 15.77
CA MET A 784 15.59 18.71 14.40
C MET A 784 15.83 20.23 14.35
N CYS A 785 15.10 21.00 15.15
CA CYS A 785 15.17 22.46 15.15
C CYS A 785 16.20 22.98 16.17
N GLY A 786 16.53 22.22 17.21
CA GLY A 786 17.43 22.68 18.27
C GLY A 786 16.94 23.99 18.89
N ASP A 787 17.75 25.05 18.78
CA ASP A 787 17.44 26.40 19.27
C ASP A 787 16.65 27.26 18.25
N MET A 788 16.13 26.68 17.17
CA MET A 788 15.36 27.38 16.14
C MET A 788 13.86 27.38 16.45
N SER A 789 13.15 28.39 15.95
CA SER A 789 11.72 28.56 16.19
C SER A 789 10.91 27.49 15.46
N TYR A 790 10.04 26.80 16.20
CA TYR A 790 9.07 25.84 15.66
C TYR A 790 7.74 25.93 16.39
N GLU A 791 6.67 25.47 15.76
CA GLU A 791 5.35 25.37 16.36
C GLU A 791 4.66 24.05 16.02
N VAL A 792 3.96 23.49 17.02
CA VAL A 792 3.18 22.26 16.92
C VAL A 792 1.70 22.63 17.07
N LEU A 793 0.92 22.46 16.02
CA LEU A 793 -0.51 22.72 16.03
C LEU A 793 -1.25 21.54 16.68
N ALA A 794 -2.01 21.81 17.74
CA ALA A 794 -2.83 20.81 18.41
C ALA A 794 -4.06 20.39 17.59
N ASP A 795 -4.51 21.29 16.69
CA ASP A 795 -5.68 21.12 15.84
C ASP A 795 -5.36 21.60 14.42
N ILE A 796 -5.39 20.68 13.47
CA ILE A 796 -5.07 20.93 12.06
C ILE A 796 -6.03 21.93 11.40
N TRP A 797 -7.29 21.97 11.85
CA TRP A 797 -8.30 22.90 11.32
C TRP A 797 -7.94 24.36 11.58
N THR A 798 -7.05 24.63 12.53
CA THR A 798 -6.56 25.97 12.84
C THR A 798 -5.41 26.43 11.96
N LEU A 799 -4.81 25.54 11.15
CA LEU A 799 -3.68 25.84 10.27
C LEU A 799 -3.93 27.06 9.38
N PRO A 800 -5.06 27.18 8.65
CA PRO A 800 -5.29 28.32 7.76
C PRO A 800 -5.39 29.67 8.50
N GLN A 801 -5.81 29.66 9.77
CA GLN A 801 -5.90 30.86 10.60
C GLN A 801 -4.56 31.22 11.27
N ARG A 802 -3.79 30.20 11.67
CA ARG A 802 -2.54 30.37 12.40
C ARG A 802 -1.39 30.82 11.52
N LEU A 803 -1.31 30.30 10.30
CA LEU A 803 -0.19 30.55 9.40
C LEU A 803 0.07 32.06 9.15
N PRO A 804 -0.94 32.89 8.84
CA PRO A 804 -0.73 34.32 8.68
C PRO A 804 -0.35 35.01 10.01
N MET A 805 -0.88 34.56 11.16
CA MET A 805 -0.52 35.14 12.46
C MET A 805 0.95 34.89 12.82
N LEU A 806 1.49 33.71 12.48
CA LEU A 806 2.90 33.37 12.72
C LEU A 806 3.83 34.16 11.83
N TYR A 807 3.46 34.33 10.56
CA TYR A 807 4.19 35.20 9.66
C TYR A 807 4.35 36.62 10.22
N LYS A 808 3.28 37.18 10.80
CA LYS A 808 3.32 38.48 11.46
C LYS A 808 4.29 38.50 12.64
N GLN A 809 4.27 37.50 13.53
CA GLN A 809 5.15 37.47 14.70
C GLN A 809 6.63 37.42 14.34
N LEU A 810 6.97 36.84 13.19
CA LEU A 810 8.36 36.66 12.74
C LEU A 810 8.88 37.83 11.89
N THR A 811 8.00 38.72 11.42
CA THR A 811 8.34 39.85 10.54
C THR A 811 8.15 41.23 11.16
N VAL A 812 7.64 41.30 12.40
CA VAL A 812 7.50 42.51 13.22
C VAL A 812 8.58 42.50 14.28
#